data_AF-A0A0F7J297-F1
#
_entry.id   AF-A0A0F7J297-F1
#
_cell.length_a   1.000
_cell.length_b   1.000
_cell.length_c   1.000
_cell.angle_alpha   90.00
_cell.angle_beta   90.00
_cell.angle_gamma   90.00
#
_symmetry.space_group_name_H-M   'P 1'
#
loop_
_entity.id
_entity.type
_entity.pdbx_description
1 polymer ?
#
loop_
_entity_poly.entity_id
_entity_poly.type
_entity_poly.pdbx_seq_one_letter_code
_entity_poly.pdbx_strand_id
1 'polypeptide(L)'
;MLASLAPRTHLFSNSKPPSSPKSPLCCSLPSNPWTLSAIADKNRLIQSLSKQGNLKQALKVLSEEPNPTQRTYELLILSCTSRSSLSDVHRHLSGNGSDQDPFLATKLINMYSELGSVDDARKVFDEIPQRTIYVWNALFRALTTAGEGVQVLHLYRQMNQSGTRSDRFTYTFVLKACVASEDSVELLRKGKEIHAHILRHGYEAQVHVMTTLVDMYAKFGRVACAAYVFDEMPVRNVVSWSAMIACYAKNGRPFEALELFRDMVLEKNESFPNSVTMVSVLQACGALAALEQGKLVHGYILRRGLDSILPVISSLVAMYGRCGKLEQGQHVFDQMEERDVVAWNSLISMYGIHGFGKKAIRVFEEMIDSGVSPSPISFVSVLGACSHAGLVEEGKMLFNSMAKGHGMYPTAEHYACMVDLLGRANRLDEAAKVVAEMRIEPGPLVWGALLGSCRIHCNVELAERASRRLFELEPTNAGNHVLLADIYAQADMWSEVKRVKKFLKSRALQKVAGRSWIEVKRRIHLFMSVDDFNPHKEQLHALLYNLATEMKEKGYVPQTSVVLYDLAEEDKEQIVLGHSEKLAVAFGVINCSHGEPIRITKNLRLCEDCHSFTKLISKFAEREILVRDVNRYHHFQNGECSCGDYW
;
A
#
# COMPACT_ATOMS: atom_id res chain seq x y z
N MET A 1 26.95 11.71 55.96
CA MET A 1 27.93 12.66 55.38
C MET A 1 27.33 13.24 54.12
N LEU A 2 26.82 14.47 54.21
CA LEU A 2 26.82 15.52 53.18
C LEU A 2 25.93 16.65 53.72
N ALA A 3 26.57 17.77 54.03
CA ALA A 3 25.96 18.99 54.50
C ALA A 3 25.86 20.00 53.35
N SER A 4 24.68 20.60 53.22
CA SER A 4 24.40 22.05 53.11
C SER A 4 25.07 22.89 52.00
N LEU A 5 24.29 23.62 51.19
CA LEU A 5 23.88 25.02 51.43
C LEU A 5 23.28 25.67 50.17
N ALA A 6 22.38 26.61 50.44
CA ALA A 6 21.48 27.34 49.54
C ALA A 6 22.17 28.54 48.83
N PRO A 7 21.44 29.32 47.98
CA PRO A 7 21.99 30.13 46.89
C PRO A 7 22.34 31.57 47.28
N ARG A 8 23.19 32.23 46.48
CA ARG A 8 23.45 33.67 46.57
C ARG A 8 23.12 34.39 45.26
N THR A 9 22.22 35.36 45.39
CA THR A 9 22.00 36.53 44.54
C THR A 9 23.13 37.56 44.69
N HIS A 10 23.56 38.22 43.62
CA HIS A 10 24.12 39.59 43.60
C HIS A 10 24.06 40.14 42.15
N LEU A 11 23.23 41.16 41.92
CA LEU A 11 23.57 42.59 41.77
C LEU A 11 24.10 42.99 40.37
N PHE A 12 23.28 43.81 39.71
CA PHE A 12 23.61 44.58 38.51
C PHE A 12 24.70 45.62 38.81
N SER A 13 25.71 45.70 37.95
CA SER A 13 26.55 46.88 37.80
C SER A 13 26.90 47.13 36.33
N ASN A 14 26.65 48.36 35.90
CA ASN A 14 27.02 48.92 34.61
C ASN A 14 28.54 48.91 34.42
N SER A 15 29.03 48.39 33.29
CA SER A 15 30.30 48.84 32.71
C SER A 15 30.33 48.63 31.20
N LYS A 16 30.67 49.71 30.49
CA LYS A 16 30.89 49.79 29.03
C LYS A 16 32.08 48.91 28.61
N PRO A 17 32.10 48.35 27.39
CA PRO A 17 33.31 47.78 26.82
C PRO A 17 34.18 48.85 26.13
N PRO A 18 35.50 48.61 26.00
CA PRO A 18 36.48 49.59 25.52
C PRO A 18 36.59 49.62 23.99
N SER A 19 36.97 50.80 23.49
CA SER A 19 37.34 51.10 22.12
C SER A 19 38.58 50.31 21.66
N SER A 20 38.50 49.68 20.49
CA SER A 20 39.65 49.19 19.72
C SER A 20 39.93 50.08 18.49
N PRO A 21 41.17 50.07 17.96
CA PRO A 21 41.75 51.18 17.23
C PRO A 21 41.54 51.13 15.71
N LYS A 22 41.57 52.32 15.10
CA LYS A 22 41.55 52.56 13.65
C LYS A 22 42.89 52.21 12.99
N SER A 23 42.85 51.60 11.80
CA SER A 23 43.52 52.04 10.54
C SER A 23 43.39 50.93 9.46
N PRO A 24 43.77 51.14 8.18
CA PRO A 24 42.87 51.60 7.14
C PRO A 24 42.84 50.69 5.89
N LEU A 25 41.75 50.71 5.11
CA LEU A 25 41.81 50.37 3.68
C LEU A 25 40.76 51.20 2.92
N CYS A 26 41.28 51.87 1.90
CA CYS A 26 40.65 52.90 1.09
C CYS A 26 39.58 52.30 0.16
N CYS A 27 38.40 52.89 0.11
CA CYS A 27 37.44 52.74 -0.99
C CYS A 27 37.04 54.14 -1.44
N SER A 28 37.36 54.48 -2.68
CA SER A 28 36.88 55.66 -3.37
C SER A 28 35.42 55.47 -3.79
N LEU A 29 34.52 56.20 -3.15
CA LEU A 29 33.11 56.35 -3.54
C LEU A 29 32.95 57.58 -4.45
N PRO A 30 32.12 57.54 -5.50
CA PRO A 30 31.45 58.74 -6.00
C PRO A 30 30.06 58.85 -5.36
N SER A 31 29.86 59.92 -4.60
CA SER A 31 28.60 60.30 -3.95
C SER A 31 27.70 61.12 -4.89
N ASN A 32 26.50 60.61 -5.22
CA ASN A 32 25.39 61.42 -5.73
C ASN A 32 24.05 60.93 -5.14
N PRO A 33 23.30 61.74 -4.37
CA PRO A 33 22.07 61.30 -3.68
C PRO A 33 20.84 61.10 -4.59
N TRP A 34 20.86 61.61 -5.83
CA TRP A 34 19.73 61.50 -6.76
C TRP A 34 19.59 60.12 -7.43
N THR A 35 20.68 59.38 -7.61
CA THR A 35 20.67 58.04 -8.24
C THR A 35 20.08 56.95 -7.34
N LEU A 36 20.26 57.05 -6.01
CA LEU A 36 19.71 56.10 -5.04
C LEU A 36 18.17 56.13 -4.96
N SER A 37 17.55 57.30 -5.18
CA SER A 37 16.09 57.47 -5.19
C SER A 37 15.43 56.76 -6.38
N ALA A 38 16.02 56.85 -7.58
CA ALA A 38 15.48 56.24 -8.79
C ALA A 38 15.63 54.70 -8.80
N ILE A 39 16.73 54.18 -8.24
CA ILE A 39 17.00 52.72 -8.08
C ILE A 39 16.02 52.08 -7.08
N ALA A 40 15.68 52.79 -5.99
CA ALA A 40 14.69 52.34 -5.02
C ALA A 40 13.28 52.29 -5.61
N ASP A 41 12.98 53.14 -6.59
CA ASP A 41 11.67 53.24 -7.23
C ASP A 41 11.42 52.07 -8.20
N LYS A 42 12.41 51.72 -9.03
CA LYS A 42 12.33 50.58 -9.96
C LYS A 42 12.20 49.23 -9.25
N ASN A 43 12.96 48.99 -8.18
CA ASN A 43 12.83 47.78 -7.37
C ASN A 43 11.41 47.66 -6.78
N ARG A 44 10.83 48.75 -6.25
CA ARG A 44 9.45 48.76 -5.75
C ARG A 44 8.42 48.50 -6.85
N LEU A 45 8.64 49.06 -8.03
CA LEU A 45 7.78 48.83 -9.19
C LEU A 45 7.79 47.36 -9.63
N ILE A 46 8.97 46.74 -9.78
CA ILE A 46 9.09 45.31 -10.12
C ILE A 46 8.39 44.44 -9.07
N GLN A 47 8.60 44.74 -7.78
CA GLN A 47 7.95 44.01 -6.68
C GLN A 47 6.42 44.14 -6.73
N SER A 48 5.88 45.31 -7.06
CA SER A 48 4.43 45.51 -7.22
C SER A 48 3.88 44.76 -8.43
N LEU A 49 4.57 44.84 -9.58
CA LEU A 49 4.16 44.17 -10.81
C LEU A 49 4.16 42.65 -10.64
N SER A 50 5.18 42.11 -9.96
CA SER A 50 5.28 40.67 -9.65
C SER A 50 4.12 40.19 -8.78
N LYS A 51 3.74 40.98 -7.76
CA LYS A 51 2.57 40.68 -6.92
C LYS A 51 1.24 40.74 -7.67
N GLN A 52 1.15 41.56 -8.70
CA GLN A 52 -0.02 41.68 -9.57
C GLN A 52 -0.05 40.62 -10.68
N GLY A 53 0.94 39.71 -10.73
CA GLY A 53 1.05 38.69 -11.79
C GLY A 53 1.46 39.24 -13.15
N ASN A 54 1.87 40.51 -13.24
CA ASN A 54 2.27 41.15 -14.49
C ASN A 54 3.77 40.93 -14.77
N LEU A 55 4.13 39.66 -14.95
CA LEU A 55 5.52 39.22 -15.08
C LEU A 55 6.21 39.80 -16.33
N LYS A 56 5.51 39.92 -17.47
CA LYS A 56 6.08 40.48 -18.70
C LYS A 56 6.57 41.92 -18.51
N GLN A 57 5.77 42.75 -17.84
CA GLN A 57 6.16 44.13 -17.56
C GLN A 57 7.24 44.20 -16.49
N ALA A 58 7.19 43.32 -15.47
CA ALA A 58 8.22 43.22 -14.45
C ALA A 58 9.60 42.86 -15.04
N LEU A 59 9.66 41.91 -15.98
CA LEU A 59 10.89 41.52 -16.68
C LEU A 59 11.44 42.62 -17.58
N LYS A 60 10.56 43.42 -18.20
CA LYS A 60 10.99 44.59 -18.99
C LYS A 60 11.66 45.64 -18.08
N VAL A 61 11.06 45.96 -16.94
CA VAL A 61 11.65 46.90 -15.97
C VAL A 61 12.93 46.34 -15.35
N LEU A 62 13.00 45.01 -15.13
CA LEU A 62 14.21 44.34 -14.63
C LEU A 62 15.42 44.55 -15.56
N SER A 63 15.23 44.50 -16.88
CA SER A 63 16.32 44.71 -17.86
C SER A 63 16.94 46.11 -17.78
N GLU A 64 16.24 47.07 -17.17
CA GLU A 64 16.67 48.46 -16.98
C GLU A 64 17.15 48.74 -15.54
N GLU A 65 17.18 47.74 -14.66
CA GLU A 65 17.54 47.87 -13.25
C GLU A 65 18.95 47.32 -12.98
N PRO A 66 19.95 48.19 -12.71
CA PRO A 66 21.34 47.76 -12.57
C PRO A 66 21.62 46.98 -11.28
N ASN A 67 20.84 47.18 -10.21
CA ASN A 67 21.05 46.52 -8.92
C ASN A 67 19.74 45.97 -8.33
N PRO A 68 19.15 44.91 -8.91
CA PRO A 68 17.94 44.32 -8.37
C PRO A 68 18.21 43.67 -7.00
N THR A 69 17.33 43.93 -6.03
CA THR A 69 17.49 43.37 -4.67
C THR A 69 17.13 41.88 -4.62
N GLN A 70 17.65 41.15 -3.61
CA GLN A 70 17.26 39.76 -3.33
C GLN A 70 15.73 39.58 -3.24
N ARG A 71 15.03 40.53 -2.60
CA ARG A 71 13.55 40.53 -2.50
C ARG A 71 12.87 40.69 -3.86
N THR A 72 13.44 41.50 -4.75
CA THR A 72 12.93 41.69 -6.11
C THR A 72 13.01 40.37 -6.88
N TYR A 73 14.14 39.67 -6.81
CA TYR A 73 14.30 38.36 -7.44
C TYR A 73 13.43 37.28 -6.82
N GLU A 74 13.27 37.24 -5.50
CA GLU A 74 12.37 36.28 -4.85
C GLU A 74 10.94 36.40 -5.41
N LEU A 75 10.41 37.62 -5.52
CA LEU A 75 9.06 37.84 -6.05
C LEU A 75 8.94 37.52 -7.54
N LEU A 76 9.98 37.76 -8.33
CA LEU A 76 10.02 37.38 -9.75
C LEU A 76 10.02 35.87 -9.92
N ILE A 77 10.83 35.15 -9.15
CA ILE A 77 10.88 33.69 -9.15
C ILE A 77 9.51 33.10 -8.80
N LEU A 78 8.89 33.59 -7.72
CA LEU A 78 7.58 33.12 -7.26
C LEU A 78 6.41 33.49 -8.20
N SER A 79 6.58 34.48 -9.07
CA SER A 79 5.56 34.88 -10.06
C SER A 79 5.72 34.17 -11.41
N CYS A 80 6.75 33.34 -11.59
CA CYS A 80 6.95 32.55 -12.79
C CYS A 80 5.95 31.39 -12.87
N THR A 81 5.18 31.34 -13.96
CA THR A 81 4.22 30.26 -14.25
C THR A 81 4.70 29.30 -15.34
N SER A 82 5.83 29.60 -15.99
CA SER A 82 6.37 28.78 -17.08
C SER A 82 7.89 28.59 -16.93
N ARG A 83 8.39 27.47 -17.46
CA ARG A 83 9.84 27.19 -17.50
C ARG A 83 10.62 28.27 -18.25
N SER A 84 10.02 28.81 -19.32
CA SER A 84 10.65 29.86 -20.14
C SER A 84 10.90 31.15 -19.34
N SER A 85 9.87 31.66 -18.66
CA SER A 85 9.96 32.87 -17.86
C SER A 85 10.92 32.72 -16.67
N LEU A 86 10.95 31.54 -16.05
CA LEU A 86 11.89 31.26 -14.97
C LEU A 86 13.33 31.19 -15.48
N SER A 87 13.55 30.63 -16.68
CA SER A 87 14.86 30.64 -17.34
C SER A 87 15.35 32.05 -17.66
N ASP A 88 14.45 32.97 -18.04
CA ASP A 88 14.82 34.36 -18.29
C ASP A 88 15.25 35.09 -17.01
N VAL A 89 14.50 34.89 -15.91
CA VAL A 89 14.88 35.41 -14.58
C VAL A 89 16.21 34.82 -14.12
N HIS A 90 16.39 33.50 -14.28
CA HIS A 90 17.62 32.80 -13.90
C HIS A 90 18.82 33.30 -14.73
N ARG A 91 18.67 33.51 -16.05
CA ARG A 91 19.73 34.07 -16.90
C ARG A 91 20.14 35.48 -16.46
N HIS A 92 19.17 36.31 -16.06
CA HIS A 92 19.44 37.64 -15.54
C HIS A 92 20.18 37.59 -14.19
N LEU A 93 19.79 36.65 -13.31
CA LEU A 93 20.48 36.36 -12.04
C LEU A 93 21.92 35.90 -12.22
N SER A 94 22.19 35.08 -13.25
CA SER A 94 23.57 34.67 -13.55
C SER A 94 24.39 35.80 -14.16
N GLY A 95 23.78 36.63 -15.00
CA GLY A 95 24.46 37.77 -15.62
C GLY A 95 24.93 38.83 -14.61
N ASN A 96 24.29 38.94 -13.44
CA ASN A 96 24.65 39.90 -12.40
C ASN A 96 25.33 39.25 -11.16
N GLY A 97 25.65 37.96 -11.20
CA GLY A 97 26.30 37.20 -10.13
C GLY A 97 25.47 37.01 -8.86
N SER A 98 24.16 37.31 -8.89
CA SER A 98 23.25 37.11 -7.76
C SER A 98 22.75 35.66 -7.65
N ASP A 99 23.00 34.82 -8.66
CA ASP A 99 22.76 33.37 -8.64
C ASP A 99 23.64 32.61 -7.62
N GLN A 100 24.72 33.23 -7.15
CA GLN A 100 25.61 32.69 -6.11
C GLN A 100 24.98 32.72 -4.71
N ASP A 101 23.85 33.39 -4.53
CA ASP A 101 23.12 33.47 -3.26
C ASP A 101 22.35 32.16 -2.95
N PRO A 102 22.70 31.45 -1.87
CA PRO A 102 22.02 30.20 -1.49
C PRO A 102 20.51 30.34 -1.26
N PHE A 103 20.04 31.51 -0.86
CA PHE A 103 18.61 31.76 -0.68
C PHE A 103 17.88 31.76 -2.03
N LEU A 104 18.40 32.52 -3.01
CA LEU A 104 17.81 32.60 -4.35
C LEU A 104 17.93 31.26 -5.10
N ALA A 105 19.06 30.57 -4.97
CA ALA A 105 19.23 29.22 -5.50
C ALA A 105 18.20 28.24 -4.92
N THR A 106 17.93 28.29 -3.61
CA THR A 106 16.88 27.48 -2.97
C THR A 106 15.50 27.76 -3.58
N LYS A 107 15.17 29.02 -3.86
CA LYS A 107 13.90 29.40 -4.51
C LYS A 107 13.83 28.92 -5.96
N LEU A 108 14.91 29.08 -6.73
CA LEU A 108 15.02 28.59 -8.10
C LEU A 108 14.82 27.08 -8.18
N ILE A 109 15.51 26.30 -7.34
CA ILE A 109 15.39 24.83 -7.28
C ILE A 109 13.94 24.41 -7.03
N ASN A 110 13.28 25.02 -6.04
CA ASN A 110 11.88 24.71 -5.73
C ASN A 110 10.96 25.05 -6.90
N MET A 111 11.10 26.22 -7.52
CA MET A 111 10.25 26.62 -8.65
C MET A 111 10.50 25.77 -9.90
N TYR A 112 11.75 25.43 -10.21
CA TYR A 112 12.06 24.51 -11.30
C TYR A 112 11.44 23.13 -11.05
N SER A 113 11.50 22.63 -9.81
CA SER A 113 10.83 21.39 -9.43
C SER A 113 9.31 21.46 -9.57
N GLU A 114 8.68 22.56 -9.16
CA GLU A 114 7.22 22.78 -9.29
C GLU A 114 6.79 22.85 -10.76
N LEU A 115 7.66 23.36 -11.64
CA LEU A 115 7.46 23.39 -13.09
C LEU A 115 7.91 22.09 -13.80
N GLY A 116 8.24 21.04 -13.04
CA GLY A 116 8.60 19.72 -13.58
C GLY A 116 9.98 19.64 -14.25
N SER A 117 10.86 20.64 -14.07
CA SER A 117 12.21 20.67 -14.63
C SER A 117 13.28 20.35 -13.59
N VAL A 118 13.41 19.06 -13.29
CA VAL A 118 14.39 18.57 -12.30
C VAL A 118 15.83 18.78 -12.78
N ASP A 119 16.08 18.70 -14.08
CA ASP A 119 17.40 18.94 -14.67
C ASP A 119 17.88 20.38 -14.45
N ASP A 120 17.00 21.37 -14.60
CA ASP A 120 17.39 22.77 -14.36
C ASP A 120 17.56 23.05 -12.87
N ALA A 121 16.72 22.44 -12.02
CA ALA A 121 16.93 22.45 -10.57
C ALA A 121 18.31 21.87 -10.20
N ARG A 122 18.73 20.80 -10.89
CA ARG A 122 20.05 20.19 -10.68
C ARG A 122 21.19 21.09 -11.16
N LYS A 123 21.05 21.77 -12.30
CA LYS A 123 22.05 22.75 -12.77
C LYS A 123 22.30 23.88 -11.76
N VAL A 124 21.23 24.48 -11.25
CA VAL A 124 21.32 25.52 -10.19
C VAL A 124 22.13 25.01 -8.99
N PHE A 125 21.90 23.77 -8.59
CA PHE A 125 22.61 23.14 -7.49
C PHE A 125 24.09 22.84 -7.79
N ASP A 126 24.40 22.43 -9.02
CA ASP A 126 25.77 22.12 -9.43
C ASP A 126 26.61 23.41 -9.59
N GLU A 127 25.99 24.51 -10.04
CA GLU A 127 26.64 25.81 -10.25
C GLU A 127 26.90 26.61 -8.96
N ILE A 128 26.13 26.37 -7.89
CA ILE A 128 26.32 27.13 -6.64
C ILE A 128 27.58 26.68 -5.86
N PRO A 129 28.49 27.60 -5.50
CA PRO A 129 29.74 27.26 -4.79
C PRO A 129 29.51 26.84 -3.34
N GLN A 130 28.60 27.54 -2.63
CA GLN A 130 28.31 27.29 -1.23
C GLN A 130 26.92 26.69 -1.05
N ARG A 131 26.89 25.37 -0.87
CA ARG A 131 25.63 24.64 -0.64
C ARG A 131 25.31 24.62 0.84
N THR A 132 24.34 25.44 1.25
CA THR A 132 23.76 25.37 2.60
C THR A 132 22.82 24.16 2.73
N ILE A 133 22.46 23.79 3.96
CA ILE A 133 21.49 22.71 4.21
C ILE A 133 20.15 22.95 3.49
N TYR A 134 19.75 24.20 3.29
CA TYR A 134 18.53 24.56 2.56
C TYR A 134 18.61 24.24 1.07
N VAL A 135 19.77 24.47 0.46
CA VAL A 135 20.04 24.15 -0.96
C VAL A 135 20.03 22.63 -1.17
N TRP A 136 20.69 21.87 -0.29
CA TRP A 136 20.64 20.40 -0.29
C TRP A 136 19.21 19.87 -0.13
N ASN A 137 18.48 20.36 0.87
CA ASN A 137 17.11 19.93 1.15
C ASN A 137 16.14 20.29 0.01
N ALA A 138 16.32 21.42 -0.67
CA ALA A 138 15.53 21.79 -1.84
C ALA A 138 15.75 20.80 -2.99
N LEU A 139 17.01 20.45 -3.28
CA LEU A 139 17.30 19.46 -4.32
C LEU A 139 16.80 18.06 -3.92
N PHE A 140 16.99 17.63 -2.67
CA PHE A 140 16.47 16.35 -2.20
C PHE A 140 14.95 16.27 -2.32
N ARG A 141 14.22 17.34 -1.99
CA ARG A 141 12.78 17.42 -2.20
C ARG A 141 12.43 17.27 -3.68
N ALA A 142 13.11 18.00 -4.56
CA ALA A 142 12.86 17.97 -5.99
C ALA A 142 13.05 16.56 -6.57
N LEU A 143 14.19 15.94 -6.27
CA LEU A 143 14.53 14.59 -6.73
C LEU A 143 13.60 13.53 -6.14
N THR A 144 13.28 13.62 -4.84
CA THR A 144 12.34 12.68 -4.21
C THR A 144 10.95 12.76 -4.85
N THR A 145 10.50 13.97 -5.20
CA THR A 145 9.20 14.19 -5.86
C THR A 145 9.22 13.66 -7.30
N ALA A 146 10.38 13.68 -7.96
CA ALA A 146 10.60 13.12 -9.29
C ALA A 146 10.81 11.60 -9.32
N GLY A 147 10.89 10.93 -8.17
CA GLY A 147 11.19 9.50 -8.09
C GLY A 147 12.68 9.14 -8.23
N GLU A 148 13.57 10.13 -8.25
CA GLU A 148 15.04 10.01 -8.42
C GLU A 148 15.75 9.59 -7.10
N GLY A 149 15.22 8.58 -6.41
CA GLY A 149 15.67 8.22 -5.05
C GLY A 149 17.13 7.78 -4.96
N VAL A 150 17.64 7.06 -5.96
CA VAL A 150 19.05 6.63 -6.01
C VAL A 150 19.98 7.84 -6.05
N GLN A 151 19.62 8.87 -6.82
CA GLN A 151 20.40 10.10 -6.90
C GLN A 151 20.42 10.85 -5.56
N VAL A 152 19.28 10.92 -4.86
CA VAL A 152 19.20 11.50 -3.50
C VAL A 152 20.16 10.78 -2.55
N LEU A 153 20.21 9.45 -2.58
CA LEU A 153 21.09 8.67 -1.69
C LEU A 153 22.59 8.86 -2.03
N HIS A 154 22.93 9.06 -3.30
CA HIS A 154 24.30 9.41 -3.70
C HIS A 154 24.69 10.80 -3.19
N LEU A 155 23.86 11.80 -3.47
CA LEU A 155 24.08 13.18 -3.04
C LEU A 155 24.09 13.31 -1.50
N TYR A 156 23.31 12.51 -0.78
CA TYR A 156 23.36 12.44 0.68
C TYR A 156 24.74 11.99 1.20
N ARG A 157 25.38 11.04 0.53
CA ARG A 157 26.77 10.66 0.89
C ARG A 157 27.73 11.82 0.64
N GLN A 158 27.60 12.52 -0.48
CA GLN A 158 28.43 13.68 -0.80
C GLN A 158 28.24 14.82 0.22
N MET A 159 27.01 15.13 0.60
CA MET A 159 26.68 16.14 1.61
C MET A 159 27.35 15.83 2.97
N ASN A 160 27.33 14.56 3.39
CA ASN A 160 27.97 14.15 4.63
C ASN A 160 29.51 14.19 4.52
N GLN A 161 30.08 13.85 3.35
CA GLN A 161 31.52 13.97 3.08
C GLN A 161 32.00 15.42 3.05
N SER A 162 31.16 16.37 2.64
CA SER A 162 31.45 17.80 2.71
C SER A 162 31.27 18.40 4.11
N GLY A 163 30.95 17.57 5.12
CA GLY A 163 30.79 18.00 6.51
C GLY A 163 29.50 18.78 6.80
N THR A 164 28.54 18.82 5.88
CA THR A 164 27.25 19.48 6.10
C THR A 164 26.37 18.60 6.99
N ARG A 165 26.01 19.10 8.18
CA ARG A 165 25.20 18.35 9.15
C ARG A 165 23.77 18.16 8.65
N SER A 166 23.31 16.91 8.69
CA SER A 166 21.93 16.53 8.38
C SER A 166 20.95 17.06 9.41
N ASP A 167 19.77 17.47 8.95
CA ASP A 167 18.66 17.94 9.79
C ASP A 167 17.40 17.07 9.64
N ARG A 168 16.31 17.46 10.31
CA ARG A 168 15.04 16.71 10.28
C ARG A 168 14.47 16.57 8.87
N PHE A 169 14.65 17.58 8.01
CA PHE A 169 14.14 17.57 6.64
C PHE A 169 14.99 16.66 5.75
N THR A 170 16.31 16.71 5.94
CA THR A 170 17.27 15.81 5.28
C THR A 170 16.82 14.37 5.45
N TYR A 171 16.62 13.93 6.71
CA TYR A 171 16.23 12.56 7.04
C TYR A 171 14.89 12.18 6.40
N THR A 172 13.91 13.08 6.41
CA THR A 172 12.62 12.81 5.75
C THR A 172 12.80 12.54 4.26
N PHE A 173 13.61 13.31 3.54
CA PHE A 173 13.80 13.09 2.10
C PHE A 173 14.61 11.84 1.80
N VAL A 174 15.71 11.59 2.52
CA VAL A 174 16.56 10.40 2.24
C VAL A 174 15.87 9.09 2.61
N LEU A 175 15.02 9.08 3.65
CA LEU A 175 14.20 7.91 3.97
C LEU A 175 13.11 7.65 2.91
N LYS A 176 12.49 8.71 2.39
CA LYS A 176 11.56 8.60 1.26
C LYS A 176 12.26 8.12 -0.01
N ALA A 177 13.50 8.55 -0.23
CA ALA A 177 14.32 8.09 -1.35
C ALA A 177 14.65 6.59 -1.27
N CYS A 178 14.78 6.01 -0.06
CA CYS A 178 14.96 4.57 0.10
C CYS A 178 13.79 3.75 -0.45
N VAL A 179 12.59 4.30 -0.56
CA VAL A 179 11.39 3.56 -0.98
C VAL A 179 10.89 3.98 -2.36
N ALA A 180 11.73 4.69 -3.13
CA ALA A 180 11.37 5.22 -4.45
C ALA A 180 11.63 4.25 -5.61
N SER A 181 12.39 3.16 -5.41
CA SER A 181 12.66 2.16 -6.46
C SER A 181 12.47 0.72 -6.00
N GLU A 182 12.39 -0.19 -6.96
CA GLU A 182 12.02 -1.60 -6.78
C GLU A 182 13.17 -2.49 -6.24
N ASP A 183 14.43 -2.00 -6.22
CA ASP A 183 15.56 -2.75 -5.64
C ASP A 183 15.49 -2.75 -4.11
N SER A 184 14.70 -3.69 -3.60
CA SER A 184 14.26 -3.69 -2.21
C SER A 184 15.36 -4.01 -1.19
N VAL A 185 16.44 -4.71 -1.58
CA VAL A 185 17.42 -5.24 -0.62
C VAL A 185 18.50 -4.21 -0.31
N GLU A 186 19.12 -3.60 -1.34
CA GLU A 186 20.16 -2.60 -1.11
C GLU A 186 19.58 -1.35 -0.44
N LEU A 187 18.40 -0.91 -0.88
CA LEU A 187 17.74 0.25 -0.32
C LEU A 187 17.30 0.04 1.13
N LEU A 188 16.84 -1.16 1.50
CA LEU A 188 16.56 -1.49 2.90
C LEU A 188 17.84 -1.40 3.75
N ARG A 189 18.98 -1.85 3.23
CA ARG A 189 20.27 -1.72 3.92
C ARG A 189 20.64 -0.25 4.12
N LYS A 190 20.44 0.60 3.11
CA LYS A 190 20.63 2.05 3.21
C LYS A 190 19.67 2.69 4.22
N GLY A 191 18.41 2.28 4.24
CA GLY A 191 17.43 2.72 5.24
C GLY A 191 17.88 2.41 6.66
N LYS A 192 18.46 1.22 6.90
CA LYS A 192 19.04 0.85 8.21
C LYS A 192 20.27 1.69 8.58
N GLU A 193 21.15 2.00 7.62
CA GLU A 193 22.30 2.90 7.86
C GLU A 193 21.83 4.31 8.26
N ILE A 194 20.81 4.83 7.57
CA ILE A 194 20.21 6.14 7.86
C ILE A 194 19.52 6.13 9.23
N HIS A 195 18.79 5.06 9.57
CA HIS A 195 18.22 4.88 10.91
C HIS A 195 19.30 4.95 12.00
N ALA A 196 20.41 4.21 11.84
CA ALA A 196 21.54 4.31 12.77
C ALA A 196 22.18 5.71 12.81
N HIS A 197 22.15 6.46 11.71
CA HIS A 197 22.62 7.85 11.67
C HIS A 197 21.69 8.80 12.45
N ILE A 198 20.36 8.62 12.33
CA ILE A 198 19.32 9.37 13.06
C ILE A 198 19.52 9.22 14.57
N LEU A 199 19.66 7.98 15.06
CA LEU A 199 19.87 7.70 16.49
C LEU A 199 21.17 8.31 17.01
N ARG A 200 22.28 8.20 16.25
CA ARG A 200 23.57 8.78 16.64
C ARG A 200 23.56 10.31 16.76
N HIS A 201 22.62 10.97 16.08
CA HIS A 201 22.52 12.43 16.08
C HIS A 201 21.39 12.99 16.95
N GLY A 202 20.69 12.14 17.72
CA GLY A 202 19.68 12.58 18.69
C GLY A 202 18.33 12.96 18.08
N TYR A 203 17.93 12.33 16.96
CA TYR A 203 16.66 12.62 16.27
C TYR A 203 15.53 11.65 16.64
N GLU A 204 15.73 10.73 17.58
CA GLU A 204 14.74 9.76 18.07
C GLU A 204 13.52 10.40 18.75
N ALA A 205 13.68 11.59 19.33
CA ALA A 205 12.57 12.35 19.89
C ALA A 205 11.73 13.11 18.83
N GLN A 206 12.20 13.17 17.58
CA GLN A 206 11.52 13.91 16.52
C GLN A 206 10.43 13.04 15.86
N VAL A 207 9.18 13.21 16.31
CA VAL A 207 8.01 12.44 15.87
C VAL A 207 7.89 12.30 14.34
N HIS A 208 8.18 13.36 13.58
CA HIS A 208 8.09 13.34 12.11
C HIS A 208 9.15 12.46 11.45
N VAL A 209 10.38 12.46 11.98
CA VAL A 209 11.49 11.62 11.47
C VAL A 209 11.19 10.15 11.78
N MET A 210 10.78 9.87 13.01
CA MET A 210 10.46 8.50 13.44
C MET A 210 9.23 7.95 12.70
N THR A 211 8.22 8.78 12.43
CA THR A 211 7.07 8.37 11.59
C THR A 211 7.50 8.05 10.16
N THR A 212 8.46 8.79 9.60
CA THR A 212 9.02 8.48 8.26
C THR A 212 9.80 7.17 8.28
N LEU A 213 10.50 6.85 9.38
CA LEU A 213 11.16 5.55 9.56
C LEU A 213 10.13 4.40 9.62
N VAL A 214 9.01 4.58 10.31
CA VAL A 214 7.90 3.61 10.34
C VAL A 214 7.38 3.35 8.93
N ASP A 215 7.09 4.40 8.14
CA ASP A 215 6.65 4.26 6.74
C ASP A 215 7.70 3.55 5.86
N MET A 216 8.98 3.88 6.04
CA MET A 216 10.07 3.24 5.31
C MET A 216 10.10 1.73 5.58
N TYR A 217 10.12 1.31 6.85
CA TYR A 217 10.11 -0.11 7.18
C TYR A 217 8.81 -0.80 6.76
N ALA A 218 7.67 -0.12 6.83
CA ALA A 218 6.38 -0.63 6.40
C ALA A 218 6.37 -0.97 4.91
N LYS A 219 6.95 -0.12 4.06
CA LYS A 219 7.06 -0.34 2.60
C LYS A 219 7.99 -1.49 2.23
N PHE A 220 8.98 -1.80 3.06
CA PHE A 220 9.81 -3.00 2.92
C PHE A 220 9.21 -4.27 3.57
N GLY A 221 7.98 -4.19 4.10
CA GLY A 221 7.35 -5.29 4.83
C GLY A 221 8.06 -5.69 6.13
N ARG A 222 8.95 -4.85 6.67
CA ARG A 222 9.67 -5.08 7.93
C ARG A 222 8.86 -4.58 9.11
N VAL A 223 7.66 -5.16 9.28
CA VAL A 223 6.67 -4.74 10.28
C VAL A 223 7.24 -4.77 11.71
N ALA A 224 8.08 -5.74 12.05
CA ALA A 224 8.70 -5.81 13.38
C ALA A 224 9.63 -4.61 13.66
N CYS A 225 10.40 -4.16 12.65
CA CYS A 225 11.23 -2.97 12.77
C CYS A 225 10.38 -1.70 12.87
N ALA A 226 9.30 -1.61 12.10
CA ALA A 226 8.35 -0.50 12.16
C ALA A 226 7.70 -0.39 13.56
N ALA A 227 7.24 -1.52 14.10
CA ALA A 227 6.68 -1.60 15.46
C ALA A 227 7.70 -1.16 16.51
N TYR A 228 8.93 -1.69 16.45
CA TYR A 228 10.00 -1.28 17.37
C TYR A 228 10.26 0.24 17.33
N VAL A 229 10.38 0.83 16.14
CA VAL A 229 10.56 2.29 15.98
C VAL A 229 9.38 3.05 16.61
N PHE A 230 8.15 2.58 16.40
CA PHE A 230 6.94 3.19 16.94
C PHE A 230 6.84 3.07 18.47
N ASP A 231 7.23 1.93 19.03
CA ASP A 231 7.20 1.62 20.47
C ASP A 231 8.21 2.46 21.26
N GLU A 232 9.35 2.78 20.65
CA GLU A 232 10.39 3.64 21.24
C GLU A 232 10.09 5.16 21.13
N MET A 233 9.01 5.56 20.43
CA MET A 233 8.68 6.98 20.30
C MET A 233 8.20 7.56 21.65
N PRO A 234 8.85 8.63 22.17
CA PRO A 234 8.45 9.21 23.46
C PRO A 234 7.11 9.94 23.39
N VAL A 235 6.78 10.49 22.22
CA VAL A 235 5.51 11.17 21.93
C VAL A 235 4.98 10.66 20.61
N ARG A 236 3.71 10.22 20.62
CA ARG A 236 2.97 9.79 19.43
C ARG A 236 1.87 10.80 19.14
N ASN A 237 1.62 11.04 17.86
CA ASN A 237 0.52 11.87 17.41
C ASN A 237 -0.36 11.08 16.42
N VAL A 238 -1.47 11.69 15.98
CA VAL A 238 -2.39 11.06 15.01
C VAL A 238 -1.67 10.52 13.76
N VAL A 239 -0.61 11.18 13.29
CA VAL A 239 0.13 10.79 12.09
C VAL A 239 0.98 9.53 12.36
N SER A 240 1.69 9.46 13.48
CA SER A 240 2.48 8.27 13.84
C SER A 240 1.58 7.06 14.08
N TRP A 241 0.45 7.25 14.79
CA TRP A 241 -0.55 6.20 15.00
C TRP A 241 -1.11 5.70 13.66
N SER A 242 -1.52 6.62 12.79
CA SER A 242 -2.07 6.26 11.46
C SER A 242 -1.05 5.53 10.59
N ALA A 243 0.23 5.93 10.65
CA ALA A 243 1.30 5.26 9.89
C ALA A 243 1.49 3.80 10.36
N MET A 244 1.45 3.55 11.67
CA MET A 244 1.61 2.19 12.19
C MET A 244 0.36 1.32 11.96
N ILE A 245 -0.85 1.88 12.07
CA ILE A 245 -2.10 1.18 11.70
C ILE A 245 -2.08 0.83 10.20
N ALA A 246 -1.66 1.76 9.34
CA ALA A 246 -1.50 1.51 7.91
C ALA A 246 -0.43 0.44 7.62
N CYS A 247 0.67 0.44 8.37
CA CYS A 247 1.71 -0.59 8.29
C CYS A 247 1.14 -1.98 8.53
N TYR A 248 0.38 -2.16 9.61
CA TYR A 248 -0.28 -3.44 9.91
C TYR A 248 -1.32 -3.83 8.85
N ALA A 249 -2.20 -2.90 8.47
CA ALA A 249 -3.27 -3.17 7.51
C ALA A 249 -2.75 -3.57 6.11
N LYS A 250 -1.67 -2.93 5.65
CA LYS A 250 -1.07 -3.20 4.32
C LYS A 250 -0.19 -4.45 4.28
N ASN A 251 0.38 -4.88 5.42
CA ASN A 251 1.28 -6.02 5.49
C ASN A 251 0.62 -7.29 6.05
N GLY A 252 -0.68 -7.47 5.81
CA GLY A 252 -1.40 -8.71 6.14
C GLY A 252 -1.57 -8.96 7.64
N ARG A 253 -1.54 -7.90 8.47
CA ARG A 253 -1.66 -7.95 9.94
C ARG A 253 -2.91 -7.19 10.42
N PRO A 254 -4.12 -7.50 9.91
CA PRO A 254 -5.30 -6.67 10.16
C PRO A 254 -5.81 -6.75 11.60
N PHE A 255 -5.52 -7.83 12.34
CA PHE A 255 -5.87 -7.93 13.76
C PHE A 255 -5.12 -6.87 14.58
N GLU A 256 -3.80 -6.80 14.41
CA GLU A 256 -2.95 -5.83 15.08
C GLU A 256 -3.29 -4.39 14.68
N ALA A 257 -3.75 -4.17 13.44
CA ALA A 257 -4.25 -2.86 13.01
C ALA A 257 -5.49 -2.41 13.81
N LEU A 258 -6.46 -3.30 14.04
CA LEU A 258 -7.66 -2.99 14.81
C LEU A 258 -7.39 -2.87 16.31
N GLU A 259 -6.47 -3.68 16.85
CA GLU A 259 -6.02 -3.54 18.23
C GLU A 259 -5.34 -2.20 18.47
N LEU A 260 -4.39 -1.83 17.59
CA LEU A 260 -3.69 -0.56 17.69
C LEU A 260 -4.65 0.64 17.52
N PHE A 261 -5.65 0.52 16.66
CA PHE A 261 -6.72 1.52 16.55
C PHE A 261 -7.53 1.67 17.84
N ARG A 262 -7.87 0.56 18.50
CA ARG A 262 -8.55 0.59 19.80
C ARG A 262 -7.68 1.30 20.83
N ASP A 263 -6.38 0.98 20.87
CA ASP A 263 -5.45 1.59 21.82
C ASP A 263 -5.29 3.10 21.57
N MET A 264 -5.24 3.53 20.31
CA MET A 264 -5.26 4.95 19.91
C MET A 264 -6.52 5.67 20.44
N VAL A 265 -7.70 5.04 20.34
CA VAL A 265 -8.97 5.63 20.79
C VAL A 265 -9.08 5.69 22.32
N LEU A 266 -8.43 4.76 23.03
CA LEU A 266 -8.40 4.72 24.49
C LEU A 266 -7.34 5.64 25.10
N GLU A 267 -6.37 6.11 24.31
CA GLU A 267 -5.34 7.03 24.77
C GLU A 267 -5.92 8.40 25.15
N LYS A 268 -5.58 8.89 26.35
CA LYS A 268 -6.14 10.13 26.91
C LYS A 268 -5.67 11.44 26.25
N ASN A 269 -4.74 11.36 25.29
CA ASN A 269 -4.07 12.52 24.68
C ASN A 269 -4.82 13.15 23.49
N GLU A 270 -6.15 12.98 23.41
CA GLU A 270 -7.02 13.59 22.38
C GLU A 270 -6.59 13.32 20.91
N SER A 271 -5.87 12.22 20.65
CA SER A 271 -5.50 11.84 19.28
C SER A 271 -6.70 11.27 18.55
N PHE A 272 -7.51 12.15 17.95
CA PHE A 272 -8.67 11.74 17.17
C PHE A 272 -8.25 11.07 15.87
N PRO A 273 -8.76 9.88 15.57
CA PRO A 273 -8.60 9.25 14.26
C PRO A 273 -9.02 10.18 13.11
N ASN A 274 -8.17 10.31 12.11
CA ASN A 274 -8.41 11.13 10.92
C ASN A 274 -8.77 10.26 9.70
N SER A 275 -8.91 10.88 8.53
CA SER A 275 -9.24 10.17 7.28
C SER A 275 -8.25 9.05 6.94
N VAL A 276 -6.95 9.28 7.15
CA VAL A 276 -5.89 8.28 6.90
C VAL A 276 -6.01 7.10 7.87
N THR A 277 -6.33 7.37 9.14
CA THR A 277 -6.64 6.32 10.12
C THR A 277 -7.84 5.49 9.65
N MET A 278 -8.94 6.16 9.26
CA MET A 278 -10.19 5.50 8.87
C MET A 278 -10.02 4.60 7.64
N VAL A 279 -9.30 5.04 6.61
CA VAL A 279 -8.98 4.21 5.43
C VAL A 279 -8.29 2.91 5.85
N SER A 280 -7.29 3.01 6.74
CA SER A 280 -6.51 1.85 7.19
C SER A 280 -7.33 0.90 8.06
N VAL A 281 -8.19 1.44 8.92
CA VAL A 281 -9.11 0.65 9.77
C VAL A 281 -10.18 -0.05 8.93
N LEU A 282 -10.78 0.64 7.96
CA LEU A 282 -11.75 0.05 7.03
C LEU A 282 -11.12 -1.06 6.18
N GLN A 283 -9.87 -0.87 5.73
CA GLN A 283 -9.10 -1.92 5.06
C GLN A 283 -8.93 -3.15 5.97
N ALA A 284 -8.62 -2.96 7.25
CA ALA A 284 -8.49 -4.06 8.21
C ALA A 284 -9.83 -4.75 8.50
N CYS A 285 -10.92 -4.00 8.68
CA CYS A 285 -12.28 -4.55 8.82
C CYS A 285 -12.65 -5.40 7.60
N GLY A 286 -12.41 -4.88 6.40
CA GLY A 286 -12.64 -5.61 5.15
C GLY A 286 -11.76 -6.86 5.06
N ALA A 287 -10.47 -6.78 5.38
CA ALA A 287 -9.56 -7.92 5.38
C ALA A 287 -10.00 -9.03 6.36
N LEU A 288 -10.66 -8.68 7.45
CA LEU A 288 -11.19 -9.63 8.43
C LEU A 288 -12.65 -10.04 8.19
N ALA A 289 -13.34 -9.45 7.22
CA ALA A 289 -14.80 -9.53 7.08
C ALA A 289 -15.53 -9.19 8.40
N ALA A 290 -14.98 -8.26 9.18
CA ALA A 290 -15.52 -7.80 10.46
C ALA A 290 -16.58 -6.72 10.23
N LEU A 291 -17.77 -7.15 9.81
CA LEU A 291 -18.88 -6.31 9.40
C LEU A 291 -19.37 -5.40 10.53
N GLU A 292 -19.55 -5.95 11.73
CA GLU A 292 -20.10 -5.17 12.85
C GLU A 292 -19.14 -4.06 13.25
N GLN A 293 -17.84 -4.34 13.18
CA GLN A 293 -16.79 -3.37 13.48
C GLN A 293 -16.74 -2.30 12.39
N GLY A 294 -16.84 -2.72 11.12
CA GLY A 294 -16.95 -1.81 9.98
C GLY A 294 -18.13 -0.84 10.12
N LYS A 295 -19.29 -1.31 10.59
CA LYS A 295 -20.46 -0.44 10.86
C LYS A 295 -20.20 0.58 11.98
N LEU A 296 -19.52 0.20 13.05
CA LEU A 296 -19.15 1.13 14.13
C LEU A 296 -18.21 2.24 13.60
N VAL A 297 -17.25 1.86 12.76
CA VAL A 297 -16.33 2.79 12.10
C VAL A 297 -17.07 3.69 11.11
N HIS A 298 -18.01 3.17 10.33
CA HIS A 298 -18.86 3.97 9.46
C HIS A 298 -19.69 4.99 10.25
N GLY A 299 -20.29 4.58 11.38
CA GLY A 299 -21.00 5.51 12.27
C GLY A 299 -20.09 6.58 12.91
N TYR A 300 -18.79 6.30 13.09
CA TYR A 300 -17.81 7.32 13.47
C TYR A 300 -17.53 8.31 12.33
N ILE A 301 -17.34 7.81 11.11
CA ILE A 301 -17.09 8.61 9.89
C ILE A 301 -18.19 9.64 9.68
N LEU A 302 -19.46 9.22 9.73
CA LEU A 302 -20.62 10.10 9.57
C LEU A 302 -20.68 11.17 10.67
N ARG A 303 -20.48 10.78 11.94
CA ARG A 303 -20.51 11.73 13.07
C ARG A 303 -19.39 12.76 13.04
N ARG A 304 -18.30 12.49 12.30
CA ARG A 304 -17.14 13.38 12.18
C ARG A 304 -17.08 14.11 10.83
N GLY A 305 -18.08 13.92 9.96
CA GLY A 305 -18.12 14.54 8.63
C GLY A 305 -16.99 14.07 7.70
N LEU A 306 -16.46 12.87 7.92
CA LEU A 306 -15.37 12.31 7.11
C LEU A 306 -15.86 11.61 5.83
N ASP A 307 -17.18 11.48 5.67
CA ASP A 307 -17.88 10.90 4.53
C ASP A 307 -17.78 11.75 3.25
N SER A 308 -17.44 13.03 3.37
CA SER A 308 -17.09 13.91 2.24
C SER A 308 -15.70 13.63 1.64
N ILE A 309 -14.88 12.81 2.28
CA ILE A 309 -13.50 12.55 1.85
C ILE A 309 -13.47 11.31 0.96
N LEU A 310 -13.20 11.50 -0.35
CA LEU A 310 -13.23 10.46 -1.38
C LEU A 310 -12.50 9.14 -1.01
N PRO A 311 -11.25 9.15 -0.49
CA PRO A 311 -10.60 7.93 -0.04
C PRO A 311 -11.35 7.16 1.05
N VAL A 312 -12.03 7.87 1.96
CA VAL A 312 -12.76 7.27 3.09
C VAL A 312 -14.02 6.58 2.58
N ILE A 313 -14.84 7.26 1.78
CA ILE A 313 -16.09 6.70 1.25
C ILE A 313 -15.83 5.56 0.24
N SER A 314 -14.76 5.65 -0.56
CA SER A 314 -14.31 4.54 -1.41
C SER A 314 -13.89 3.32 -0.58
N SER A 315 -13.21 3.54 0.54
CA SER A 315 -12.84 2.46 1.47
C SER A 315 -14.06 1.83 2.16
N LEU A 316 -15.15 2.59 2.36
CA LEU A 316 -16.42 2.05 2.87
C LEU A 316 -17.07 1.09 1.86
N VAL A 317 -17.12 1.47 0.58
CA VAL A 317 -17.62 0.58 -0.50
C VAL A 317 -16.83 -0.73 -0.51
N ALA A 318 -15.50 -0.65 -0.51
CA ALA A 318 -14.62 -1.81 -0.48
C ALA A 318 -14.79 -2.66 0.80
N MET A 319 -14.95 -2.02 1.97
CA MET A 319 -15.16 -2.70 3.25
C MET A 319 -16.48 -3.48 3.24
N TYR A 320 -17.59 -2.87 2.82
CA TYR A 320 -18.89 -3.55 2.74
C TYR A 320 -18.87 -4.72 1.77
N GLY A 321 -18.27 -4.56 0.59
CA GLY A 321 -18.05 -5.64 -0.36
C GLY A 321 -17.27 -6.81 0.26
N ARG A 322 -16.12 -6.51 0.90
CA ARG A 322 -15.28 -7.50 1.57
C ARG A 322 -15.86 -8.08 2.87
N CYS A 323 -16.98 -7.56 3.34
CA CYS A 323 -17.77 -8.09 4.44
C CYS A 323 -19.05 -8.83 3.95
N GLY A 324 -19.21 -9.00 2.63
CA GLY A 324 -20.33 -9.71 2.03
C GLY A 324 -21.65 -8.96 2.06
N LYS A 325 -21.61 -7.62 2.08
CA LYS A 325 -22.77 -6.73 2.13
C LYS A 325 -22.83 -5.81 0.90
N LEU A 326 -23.11 -6.41 -0.26
CA LEU A 326 -23.10 -5.74 -1.56
C LEU A 326 -24.07 -4.55 -1.62
N GLU A 327 -25.29 -4.71 -1.09
CA GLU A 327 -26.33 -3.67 -1.13
C GLU A 327 -25.89 -2.42 -0.37
N GLN A 328 -25.26 -2.59 0.79
CA GLN A 328 -24.72 -1.47 1.56
C GLN A 328 -23.53 -0.83 0.85
N GLY A 329 -22.68 -1.61 0.19
CA GLY A 329 -21.59 -1.08 -0.64
C GLY A 329 -22.11 -0.25 -1.81
N GLN A 330 -23.12 -0.74 -2.53
CA GLN A 330 -23.79 -0.01 -3.61
C GLN A 330 -24.44 1.27 -3.10
N HIS A 331 -25.19 1.20 -1.99
CA HIS A 331 -25.84 2.37 -1.41
C HIS A 331 -24.84 3.46 -1.02
N VAL A 332 -23.70 3.11 -0.43
CA VAL A 332 -22.64 4.08 -0.14
C VAL A 332 -22.08 4.70 -1.41
N PHE A 333 -21.89 3.91 -2.47
CA PHE A 333 -21.43 4.40 -3.77
C PHE A 333 -22.43 5.35 -4.44
N ASP A 334 -23.73 5.02 -4.37
CA ASP A 334 -24.80 5.83 -4.94
C ASP A 334 -24.89 7.22 -4.28
N GLN A 335 -24.57 7.30 -2.98
CA GLN A 335 -24.54 8.54 -2.20
C GLN A 335 -23.33 9.44 -2.47
N MET A 336 -22.34 8.99 -3.24
CA MET A 336 -21.16 9.79 -3.58
C MET A 336 -21.53 10.88 -4.60
N GLU A 337 -21.28 12.14 -4.27
CA GLU A 337 -21.46 13.29 -5.18
C GLU A 337 -20.43 13.25 -6.32
N GLU A 338 -19.17 12.99 -5.99
CA GLU A 338 -18.08 12.80 -6.94
C GLU A 338 -17.54 11.37 -6.84
N ARG A 339 -17.20 10.77 -7.97
CA ARG A 339 -16.69 9.39 -8.06
C ARG A 339 -15.39 9.38 -8.81
N ASP A 340 -14.30 9.19 -8.07
CA ASP A 340 -12.98 9.01 -8.67
C ASP A 340 -12.78 7.56 -9.14
N VAL A 341 -11.66 7.33 -9.83
CA VAL A 341 -11.27 6.00 -10.32
C VAL A 341 -11.23 4.95 -9.19
N VAL A 342 -10.90 5.35 -7.96
CA VAL A 342 -10.79 4.44 -6.81
C VAL A 342 -12.17 3.96 -6.35
N ALA A 343 -13.17 4.84 -6.35
CA ALA A 343 -14.55 4.51 -6.05
C ALA A 343 -15.12 3.50 -7.06
N TRP A 344 -14.96 3.77 -8.36
CA TRP A 344 -15.40 2.86 -9.43
C TRP A 344 -14.70 1.50 -9.33
N ASN A 345 -13.39 1.48 -9.13
CA ASN A 345 -12.63 0.24 -8.97
C ASN A 345 -13.08 -0.56 -7.75
N SER A 346 -13.43 0.11 -6.64
CA SER A 346 -13.99 -0.54 -5.45
C SER A 346 -15.31 -1.24 -5.76
N LEU A 347 -16.19 -0.62 -6.54
CA LEU A 347 -17.48 -1.19 -6.92
C LEU A 347 -17.33 -2.36 -7.92
N ILE A 348 -16.48 -2.20 -8.95
CA ILE A 348 -16.17 -3.27 -9.91
C ILE A 348 -15.59 -4.49 -9.18
N SER A 349 -14.61 -4.26 -8.30
CA SER A 349 -13.97 -5.33 -7.52
C SER A 349 -14.96 -6.00 -6.58
N MET A 350 -15.87 -5.25 -5.96
CA MET A 350 -16.94 -5.80 -5.13
C MET A 350 -17.81 -6.77 -5.93
N TYR A 351 -18.28 -6.41 -7.12
CA TYR A 351 -19.04 -7.37 -7.94
C TYR A 351 -18.18 -8.55 -8.42
N GLY A 352 -16.91 -8.30 -8.76
CA GLY A 352 -15.97 -9.31 -9.25
C GLY A 352 -15.67 -10.42 -8.24
N ILE A 353 -15.30 -10.07 -7.00
CA ILE A 353 -15.01 -11.08 -5.96
C ILE A 353 -16.25 -11.89 -5.58
N HIS A 354 -17.45 -11.40 -5.88
CA HIS A 354 -18.71 -12.10 -5.65
C HIS A 354 -19.17 -12.95 -6.85
N GLY A 355 -18.40 -12.98 -7.94
CA GLY A 355 -18.73 -13.73 -9.16
C GLY A 355 -19.73 -13.05 -10.09
N PHE A 356 -20.12 -11.80 -9.81
CA PHE A 356 -21.08 -11.06 -10.64
C PHE A 356 -20.38 -10.36 -11.82
N GLY A 357 -19.65 -11.11 -12.64
CA GLY A 357 -18.82 -10.58 -13.73
C GLY A 357 -19.58 -9.66 -14.69
N LYS A 358 -20.78 -10.02 -15.13
CA LYS A 358 -21.62 -9.18 -16.00
C LYS A 358 -22.06 -7.87 -15.35
N LYS A 359 -22.22 -7.82 -14.02
CA LYS A 359 -22.47 -6.56 -13.29
C LYS A 359 -21.20 -5.72 -13.25
N ALA A 360 -20.05 -6.35 -12.98
CA ALA A 360 -18.76 -5.66 -12.95
C ALA A 360 -18.40 -5.02 -14.31
N ILE A 361 -18.68 -5.69 -15.43
CA ILE A 361 -18.49 -5.13 -16.79
C ILE A 361 -19.40 -3.91 -17.00
N ARG A 362 -20.70 -4.00 -16.65
CA ARG A 362 -21.62 -2.86 -16.77
C ARG A 362 -21.17 -1.66 -15.96
N VAL A 363 -20.71 -1.87 -14.72
CA VAL A 363 -20.15 -0.80 -13.88
C VAL A 363 -18.88 -0.19 -14.50
N PHE A 364 -18.05 -1.01 -15.15
CA PHE A 364 -16.87 -0.52 -15.87
C PHE A 364 -17.25 0.32 -17.11
N GLU A 365 -18.30 -0.06 -17.83
CA GLU A 365 -18.85 0.73 -18.94
C GLU A 365 -19.45 2.04 -18.43
N GLU A 366 -20.24 2.01 -17.35
CA GLU A 366 -20.80 3.20 -16.68
C GLU A 366 -19.71 4.17 -16.20
N MET A 367 -18.57 3.68 -15.73
CA MET A 367 -17.39 4.49 -15.38
C MET A 367 -16.90 5.30 -16.60
N ILE A 368 -16.79 4.65 -17.76
CA ILE A 368 -16.35 5.28 -19.01
C ILE A 368 -17.39 6.29 -19.50
N ASP A 369 -18.67 5.91 -19.49
CA ASP A 369 -19.78 6.77 -19.90
C ASP A 369 -19.92 8.01 -19.01
N SER A 370 -19.50 7.90 -17.74
CA SER A 370 -19.42 9.02 -16.79
C SER A 370 -18.19 9.91 -17.01
N GLY A 371 -17.40 9.66 -18.06
CA GLY A 371 -16.20 10.44 -18.39
C GLY A 371 -14.97 10.12 -17.53
N VAL A 372 -15.02 9.08 -16.69
CA VAL A 372 -13.90 8.69 -15.84
C VAL A 372 -12.99 7.73 -16.60
N SER A 373 -11.75 8.14 -16.86
CA SER A 373 -10.78 7.32 -17.60
C SER A 373 -10.36 6.09 -16.78
N PRO A 374 -10.47 4.86 -17.32
CA PRO A 374 -9.98 3.67 -16.67
C PRO A 374 -8.48 3.73 -16.39
N SER A 375 -8.08 3.17 -15.25
CA SER A 375 -6.68 2.98 -14.86
C SER A 375 -6.24 1.53 -15.09
N PRO A 376 -4.93 1.22 -14.98
CA PRO A 376 -4.46 -0.17 -14.93
C PRO A 376 -5.20 -1.00 -13.85
N ILE A 377 -5.48 -0.42 -12.69
CA ILE A 377 -6.22 -1.12 -11.62
C ILE A 377 -7.67 -1.42 -12.04
N SER A 378 -8.31 -0.54 -12.81
CA SER A 378 -9.66 -0.75 -13.33
C SER A 378 -9.75 -1.99 -14.21
N PHE A 379 -8.75 -2.20 -15.06
CA PHE A 379 -8.65 -3.38 -15.92
C PHE A 379 -8.37 -4.65 -15.13
N VAL A 380 -7.47 -4.62 -14.14
CA VAL A 380 -7.27 -5.75 -13.22
C VAL A 380 -8.58 -6.16 -12.53
N SER A 381 -9.35 -5.18 -12.02
CA SER A 381 -10.63 -5.43 -11.36
C SER A 381 -11.66 -6.10 -12.28
N VAL A 382 -11.85 -5.58 -13.51
CA VAL A 382 -12.85 -6.13 -14.44
C VAL A 382 -12.39 -7.46 -15.07
N LEU A 383 -11.09 -7.65 -15.33
CA LEU A 383 -10.55 -8.93 -15.83
C LEU A 383 -10.62 -10.02 -14.76
N GLY A 384 -10.32 -9.69 -13.50
CA GLY A 384 -10.54 -10.60 -12.38
C GLY A 384 -12.01 -11.00 -12.24
N ALA A 385 -12.93 -10.05 -12.42
CA ALA A 385 -14.37 -10.33 -12.44
C ALA A 385 -14.77 -11.28 -13.59
N CYS A 386 -14.19 -11.11 -14.79
CA CYS A 386 -14.38 -12.03 -15.91
C CYS A 386 -13.84 -13.43 -15.57
N SER A 387 -12.65 -13.51 -14.94
CA SER A 387 -12.04 -14.78 -14.51
C SER A 387 -12.95 -15.57 -13.58
N HIS A 388 -13.49 -14.94 -12.55
CA HIS A 388 -14.39 -15.60 -11.59
C HIS A 388 -15.77 -15.95 -12.14
N ALA A 389 -16.19 -15.32 -13.23
CA ALA A 389 -17.48 -15.55 -13.88
C ALA A 389 -17.38 -16.41 -15.17
N GLY A 390 -16.17 -16.78 -15.61
CA GLY A 390 -15.96 -17.56 -16.84
C GLY A 390 -16.26 -16.81 -18.13
N LEU A 391 -16.18 -15.47 -18.11
CA LEU A 391 -16.48 -14.61 -19.26
C LEU A 391 -15.25 -14.47 -20.16
N VAL A 392 -14.87 -15.55 -20.84
CA VAL A 392 -13.59 -15.64 -21.57
C VAL A 392 -13.50 -14.66 -22.73
N GLU A 393 -14.57 -14.56 -23.53
CA GLU A 393 -14.55 -13.71 -24.72
C GLU A 393 -14.62 -12.23 -24.35
N GLU A 394 -15.43 -11.87 -23.34
CA GLU A 394 -15.47 -10.52 -22.79
C GLU A 394 -14.13 -10.12 -22.17
N GLY A 395 -13.49 -11.01 -21.41
CA GLY A 395 -12.15 -10.77 -20.85
C GLY A 395 -11.10 -10.53 -21.94
N LYS A 396 -11.14 -11.29 -23.04
CA LYS A 396 -10.25 -11.04 -24.20
C LYS A 396 -10.52 -9.71 -24.87
N MET A 397 -11.79 -9.31 -25.02
CA MET A 397 -12.14 -8.01 -25.60
C MET A 397 -11.62 -6.86 -24.72
N LEU A 398 -11.82 -6.94 -23.40
CA LEU A 398 -11.33 -5.94 -22.44
C LEU A 398 -9.80 -5.88 -22.42
N PHE A 399 -9.11 -7.02 -22.42
CA PHE A 399 -7.64 -7.04 -22.44
C PHE A 399 -7.08 -6.38 -23.71
N ASN A 400 -7.70 -6.63 -24.87
CA ASN A 400 -7.30 -6.01 -26.13
C ASN A 400 -7.63 -4.50 -26.19
N SER A 401 -8.73 -4.07 -25.55
CA SER A 401 -9.11 -2.65 -25.53
C SER A 401 -8.15 -1.79 -24.73
N MET A 402 -7.41 -2.35 -23.77
CA MET A 402 -6.36 -1.63 -23.03
C MET A 402 -5.39 -0.91 -23.97
N ALA A 403 -4.80 -1.64 -24.92
CA ALA A 403 -3.82 -1.09 -25.84
C ALA A 403 -4.48 -0.30 -26.98
N LYS A 404 -5.57 -0.82 -27.55
CA LYS A 404 -6.21 -0.24 -28.75
C LYS A 404 -7.12 0.96 -28.45
N GLY A 405 -7.78 0.95 -27.30
CA GLY A 405 -8.77 1.96 -26.90
C GLY A 405 -8.28 2.95 -25.85
N HIS A 406 -7.37 2.53 -24.95
CA HIS A 406 -6.94 3.36 -23.82
C HIS A 406 -5.44 3.68 -23.80
N GLY A 407 -4.66 3.21 -24.79
CA GLY A 407 -3.22 3.46 -24.87
C GLY A 407 -2.41 2.91 -23.69
N MET A 408 -2.96 1.92 -22.97
CA MET A 408 -2.33 1.30 -21.81
C MET A 408 -1.70 -0.05 -22.19
N TYR A 409 -0.45 -0.25 -21.77
CA TYR A 409 0.21 -1.54 -21.93
C TYR A 409 -0.10 -2.48 -20.75
N PRO A 410 -0.40 -3.77 -21.01
CA PRO A 410 -0.65 -4.72 -19.93
C PRO A 410 0.55 -4.91 -19.00
N THR A 411 0.29 -4.83 -17.69
CA THR A 411 1.25 -5.15 -16.61
C THR A 411 1.16 -6.64 -16.22
N ALA A 412 2.02 -7.10 -15.31
CA ALA A 412 2.05 -8.49 -14.85
C ALA A 412 0.70 -8.94 -14.24
N GLU A 413 0.00 -8.05 -13.55
CA GLU A 413 -1.31 -8.29 -12.96
C GLU A 413 -2.37 -8.57 -14.03
N HIS A 414 -2.36 -7.84 -15.15
CA HIS A 414 -3.30 -8.05 -16.24
C HIS A 414 -3.08 -9.40 -16.92
N TYR A 415 -1.81 -9.75 -17.18
CA TYR A 415 -1.46 -11.07 -17.71
C TYR A 415 -1.85 -12.19 -16.74
N ALA A 416 -1.64 -12.00 -15.43
CA ALA A 416 -2.06 -12.98 -14.43
C ALA A 416 -3.58 -13.20 -14.44
N CYS A 417 -4.39 -12.14 -14.56
CA CYS A 417 -5.84 -12.26 -14.73
C CYS A 417 -6.23 -13.02 -16.00
N MET A 418 -5.55 -12.76 -17.13
CA MET A 418 -5.81 -13.49 -18.38
C MET A 418 -5.44 -14.96 -18.31
N VAL A 419 -4.30 -15.27 -17.69
CA VAL A 419 -3.85 -16.65 -17.48
C VAL A 419 -4.81 -17.40 -16.55
N ASP A 420 -5.26 -16.77 -15.46
CA ASP A 420 -6.26 -17.34 -14.55
C ASP A 420 -7.62 -17.55 -15.26
N LEU A 421 -8.08 -16.59 -16.07
CA LEU A 421 -9.31 -16.70 -16.85
C LEU A 421 -9.29 -17.87 -17.83
N LEU A 422 -8.24 -17.95 -18.66
CA LEU A 422 -8.07 -19.03 -19.64
C LEU A 422 -7.85 -20.37 -18.95
N GLY A 423 -7.07 -20.37 -17.88
CA GLY A 423 -6.75 -21.54 -17.09
C GLY A 423 -7.97 -22.15 -16.42
N ARG A 424 -8.82 -21.36 -15.76
CA ARG A 424 -10.10 -21.84 -15.21
C ARG A 424 -11.02 -22.41 -16.29
N ALA A 425 -11.02 -21.83 -17.49
CA ALA A 425 -11.78 -22.30 -18.64
C ALA A 425 -11.20 -23.52 -19.37
N ASN A 426 -10.16 -24.17 -18.81
CA ASN A 426 -9.44 -25.30 -19.40
C ASN A 426 -8.80 -24.99 -20.77
N ARG A 427 -8.42 -23.74 -21.02
CA ARG A 427 -7.71 -23.30 -22.24
C ARG A 427 -6.22 -23.13 -21.94
N LEU A 428 -5.60 -24.18 -21.38
CA LEU A 428 -4.22 -24.13 -20.88
C LEU A 428 -3.18 -23.80 -21.96
N ASP A 429 -3.39 -24.25 -23.20
CA ASP A 429 -2.51 -23.92 -24.33
C ASP A 429 -2.53 -22.42 -24.65
N GLU A 430 -3.72 -21.81 -24.62
CA GLU A 430 -3.84 -20.36 -24.80
C GLU A 430 -3.26 -19.59 -23.62
N ALA A 431 -3.45 -20.07 -22.39
CA ALA A 431 -2.83 -19.49 -21.21
C ALA A 431 -1.29 -19.52 -21.33
N ALA A 432 -0.73 -20.65 -21.74
CA ALA A 432 0.70 -20.81 -21.98
C ALA A 432 1.22 -19.90 -23.12
N LYS A 433 0.41 -19.71 -24.17
CA LYS A 433 0.71 -18.78 -25.26
C LYS A 433 0.74 -17.32 -24.79
N VAL A 434 -0.23 -16.91 -23.96
CA VAL A 434 -0.25 -15.58 -23.34
C VAL A 434 1.04 -15.32 -22.57
N VAL A 435 1.51 -16.29 -21.78
CA VAL A 435 2.79 -16.18 -21.04
C VAL A 435 4.00 -16.04 -21.98
N ALA A 436 4.01 -16.79 -23.09
CA ALA A 436 5.11 -16.76 -24.06
C ALA A 436 5.17 -15.44 -24.86
N GLU A 437 4.03 -14.79 -25.10
CA GLU A 437 3.90 -13.56 -25.89
C GLU A 437 3.97 -12.27 -25.05
N MET A 438 4.21 -12.38 -23.74
CA MET A 438 4.34 -11.23 -22.85
C MET A 438 5.45 -10.28 -23.30
N ARG A 439 5.17 -8.98 -23.26
CA ARG A 439 6.18 -7.92 -23.54
C ARG A 439 7.14 -7.65 -22.39
N ILE A 440 6.85 -8.22 -21.23
CA ILE A 440 7.63 -8.10 -19.99
C ILE A 440 7.99 -9.50 -19.52
N GLU A 441 9.07 -9.64 -18.75
CA GLU A 441 9.44 -10.94 -18.20
C GLU A 441 8.32 -11.45 -17.25
N PRO A 442 7.82 -12.68 -17.43
CA PRO A 442 6.75 -13.19 -16.58
C PRO A 442 7.23 -13.39 -15.14
N GLY A 443 6.65 -12.61 -14.22
CA GLY A 443 6.94 -12.66 -12.78
C GLY A 443 6.14 -13.73 -12.02
N PRO A 444 6.28 -13.79 -10.69
CA PRO A 444 5.65 -14.80 -9.83
C PRO A 444 4.13 -14.88 -9.96
N LEU A 445 3.45 -13.73 -10.10
CA LEU A 445 1.99 -13.67 -10.20
C LEU A 445 1.46 -14.47 -11.41
N VAL A 446 2.12 -14.33 -12.57
CA VAL A 446 1.69 -14.97 -13.81
C VAL A 446 1.97 -16.48 -13.76
N TRP A 447 3.18 -16.87 -13.34
CA TRP A 447 3.50 -18.29 -13.20
C TRP A 447 2.67 -18.97 -12.11
N GLY A 448 2.36 -18.26 -11.03
CA GLY A 448 1.47 -18.73 -9.96
C GLY A 448 0.05 -18.98 -10.46
N ALA A 449 -0.50 -18.06 -11.28
CA ALA A 449 -1.79 -18.25 -11.94
C ALA A 449 -1.79 -19.48 -12.88
N LEU A 450 -0.72 -19.67 -13.65
CA LEU A 450 -0.59 -20.83 -14.55
C LEU A 450 -0.50 -22.15 -13.76
N LEU A 451 0.32 -22.20 -12.71
CA LEU A 451 0.45 -23.37 -11.84
C LEU A 451 -0.87 -23.69 -11.13
N GLY A 452 -1.58 -22.66 -10.66
CA GLY A 452 -2.90 -22.79 -10.06
C GLY A 452 -3.94 -23.36 -11.02
N SER A 453 -3.84 -23.02 -12.31
CA SER A 453 -4.69 -23.55 -13.38
C SER A 453 -4.35 -25.00 -13.72
N CYS A 454 -3.07 -25.36 -13.72
CA CYS A 454 -2.62 -26.74 -13.92
C CYS A 454 -3.13 -27.67 -12.82
N ARG A 455 -3.29 -27.17 -11.59
CA ARG A 455 -3.95 -27.93 -10.51
C ARG A 455 -5.41 -28.24 -10.79
N ILE A 456 -6.14 -27.33 -11.43
CA ILE A 456 -7.57 -27.57 -11.71
C ILE A 456 -7.74 -28.70 -12.74
N HIS A 457 -6.85 -28.79 -13.72
CA HIS A 457 -6.96 -29.72 -14.86
C HIS A 457 -5.92 -30.84 -14.87
N CYS A 458 -5.21 -31.03 -13.75
CA CYS A 458 -4.15 -32.04 -13.57
C CYS A 458 -3.09 -32.08 -14.71
N ASN A 459 -2.68 -30.92 -15.23
CA ASN A 459 -1.66 -30.84 -16.27
C ASN A 459 -0.25 -30.82 -15.65
N VAL A 460 0.35 -32.00 -15.49
CA VAL A 460 1.65 -32.19 -14.82
C VAL A 460 2.79 -31.50 -15.59
N GLU A 461 2.86 -31.62 -16.91
CA GLU A 461 3.96 -31.07 -17.70
C GLU A 461 4.05 -29.54 -17.58
N LEU A 462 2.91 -28.86 -17.75
CA LEU A 462 2.85 -27.41 -17.67
C LEU A 462 3.07 -26.92 -16.22
N ALA A 463 2.62 -27.70 -15.23
CA ALA A 463 2.89 -27.43 -13.82
C ALA A 463 4.39 -27.46 -13.52
N GLU A 464 5.13 -28.48 -13.97
CA GLU A 464 6.57 -28.57 -13.77
C GLU A 464 7.32 -27.38 -14.39
N ARG A 465 6.90 -26.96 -15.60
CA ARG A 465 7.47 -25.78 -16.26
C ARG A 465 7.24 -24.50 -15.45
N ALA A 466 6.01 -24.28 -14.99
CA ALA A 466 5.66 -23.12 -14.18
C ALA A 466 6.39 -23.11 -12.83
N SER A 467 6.45 -24.26 -12.15
CA SER A 467 7.13 -24.42 -10.86
C SER A 467 8.62 -24.15 -10.96
N ARG A 468 9.30 -24.58 -12.04
CA ARG A 468 10.73 -24.30 -12.23
C ARG A 468 11.03 -22.80 -12.20
N ARG A 469 10.23 -22.00 -12.91
CA ARG A 469 10.36 -20.54 -12.93
C ARG A 469 10.00 -19.93 -11.57
N LEU A 470 8.97 -20.43 -10.89
CA LEU A 470 8.60 -19.97 -9.55
C LEU A 470 9.68 -20.26 -8.50
N PHE A 471 10.43 -21.37 -8.62
CA PHE A 471 11.52 -21.68 -7.69
C PHE A 471 12.75 -20.79 -7.88
N GLU A 472 12.95 -20.27 -9.10
CA GLU A 472 13.97 -19.25 -9.40
C GLU A 472 13.56 -17.88 -8.84
N LEU A 473 12.31 -17.48 -9.07
CA LEU A 473 11.79 -16.16 -8.70
C LEU A 473 11.47 -16.04 -7.19
N GLU A 474 10.99 -17.12 -6.57
CA GLU A 474 10.56 -17.15 -5.16
C GLU A 474 11.12 -18.39 -4.42
N PRO A 475 12.46 -18.47 -4.23
CA PRO A 475 13.12 -19.67 -3.71
C PRO A 475 12.71 -20.05 -2.28
N THR A 476 12.10 -19.12 -1.53
CA THR A 476 11.64 -19.31 -0.16
C THR A 476 10.13 -19.54 -0.05
N ASN A 477 9.38 -19.49 -1.16
CA ASN A 477 7.94 -19.68 -1.14
C ASN A 477 7.58 -21.17 -1.10
N ALA A 478 7.22 -21.66 0.09
CA ALA A 478 6.78 -23.04 0.29
C ALA A 478 5.47 -23.36 -0.46
N GLY A 479 4.63 -22.36 -0.73
CA GLY A 479 3.32 -22.53 -1.38
C GLY A 479 3.44 -23.12 -2.78
N ASN A 480 4.41 -22.67 -3.57
CA ASN A 480 4.66 -23.17 -4.93
C ASN A 480 5.00 -24.66 -4.96
N HIS A 481 5.75 -25.13 -3.95
CA HIS A 481 6.11 -26.54 -3.81
C HIS A 481 4.92 -27.38 -3.34
N VAL A 482 4.13 -26.87 -2.39
CA VAL A 482 2.91 -27.55 -1.92
C VAL A 482 1.91 -27.71 -3.06
N LEU A 483 1.77 -26.69 -3.90
CA LEU A 483 0.89 -26.72 -5.06
C LEU A 483 1.35 -27.75 -6.10
N LEU A 484 2.65 -27.84 -6.40
CA LEU A 484 3.20 -28.88 -7.27
C LEU A 484 3.01 -30.30 -6.68
N ALA A 485 3.23 -30.46 -5.37
CA ALA A 485 3.03 -31.75 -4.70
C ALA A 485 1.56 -32.19 -4.72
N ASP A 486 0.62 -31.25 -4.65
CA ASP A 486 -0.82 -31.52 -4.80
C ASP A 486 -1.16 -32.03 -6.20
N ILE A 487 -0.60 -31.41 -7.24
CA ILE A 487 -0.74 -31.86 -8.64
C ILE A 487 -0.20 -33.27 -8.83
N TYR A 488 1.00 -33.56 -8.30
CA TYR A 488 1.56 -34.92 -8.35
C TYR A 488 0.70 -35.93 -7.60
N ALA A 489 0.10 -35.56 -6.47
CA ALA A 489 -0.78 -36.47 -5.72
C ALA A 489 -2.07 -36.77 -6.52
N GLN A 490 -2.66 -35.77 -7.19
CA GLN A 490 -3.81 -35.98 -8.09
C GLN A 490 -3.49 -36.86 -9.31
N ALA A 491 -2.22 -36.88 -9.74
CA ALA A 491 -1.72 -37.72 -10.83
C ALA A 491 -1.19 -39.09 -10.35
N ASP A 492 -1.41 -39.47 -9.08
CA ASP A 492 -0.90 -40.69 -8.43
C ASP A 492 0.64 -40.86 -8.45
N MET A 493 1.38 -39.76 -8.60
CA MET A 493 2.85 -39.73 -8.65
C MET A 493 3.48 -39.61 -7.25
N TRP A 494 3.23 -40.58 -6.37
CA TRP A 494 3.65 -40.53 -4.96
C TRP A 494 5.17 -40.47 -4.72
N SER A 495 5.98 -40.98 -5.64
CA SER A 495 7.44 -40.82 -5.61
C SER A 495 7.85 -39.35 -5.71
N GLU A 496 7.17 -38.59 -6.57
CA GLU A 496 7.42 -37.16 -6.78
C GLU A 496 6.95 -36.32 -5.60
N VAL A 497 5.80 -36.66 -5.01
CA VAL A 497 5.33 -36.06 -3.75
C VAL A 497 6.37 -36.21 -2.63
N LYS A 498 6.94 -37.42 -2.49
CA LYS A 498 8.01 -37.70 -1.50
C LYS A 498 9.26 -36.86 -1.79
N ARG A 499 9.64 -36.67 -3.06
CA ARG A 499 10.77 -35.83 -3.49
C ARG A 499 10.57 -34.36 -3.12
N VAL A 500 9.41 -33.78 -3.44
CA VAL A 500 9.10 -32.37 -3.11
C VAL A 500 9.06 -32.15 -1.60
N LYS A 501 8.47 -33.08 -0.82
CA LYS A 501 8.45 -33.00 0.64
C LYS A 501 9.85 -33.06 1.26
N LYS A 502 10.73 -33.93 0.75
CA LYS A 502 12.13 -34.01 1.19
C LYS A 502 12.85 -32.69 0.94
N PHE A 503 12.62 -32.07 -0.21
CA PHE A 503 13.17 -30.77 -0.56
C PHE A 503 12.69 -29.67 0.41
N LEU A 504 11.38 -29.56 0.64
CA LEU A 504 10.80 -28.62 1.61
C LEU A 504 11.44 -28.73 3.01
N LYS A 505 11.60 -29.97 3.50
CA LYS A 505 12.26 -30.24 4.79
C LYS A 505 13.73 -29.83 4.78
N SER A 506 14.49 -30.16 3.74
CA SER A 506 15.93 -29.82 3.65
C SER A 506 16.20 -28.31 3.62
N ARG A 507 15.26 -27.51 3.12
CA ARG A 507 15.36 -26.04 3.09
C ARG A 507 14.66 -25.35 4.26
N ALA A 508 14.10 -26.12 5.21
CA ALA A 508 13.32 -25.61 6.33
C ALA A 508 12.20 -24.61 5.91
N LEU A 509 11.61 -24.82 4.73
CA LEU A 509 10.57 -23.93 4.21
C LEU A 509 9.26 -24.20 4.96
N GLN A 510 8.69 -23.15 5.55
CA GLN A 510 7.45 -23.25 6.31
C GLN A 510 6.24 -22.99 5.41
N LYS A 511 5.30 -23.93 5.40
CA LYS A 511 3.98 -23.75 4.77
C LYS A 511 3.14 -22.77 5.60
N VAL A 512 2.41 -21.90 4.93
CA VAL A 512 1.38 -21.05 5.57
C VAL A 512 0.27 -21.95 6.13
N ALA A 513 0.04 -21.87 7.44
CA ALA A 513 -1.03 -22.62 8.09
C ALA A 513 -2.40 -22.12 7.61
N GLY A 514 -3.31 -23.05 7.30
CA GLY A 514 -4.70 -22.72 6.99
C GLY A 514 -5.44 -22.27 8.24
N ARG A 515 -6.04 -21.08 8.18
CA ARG A 515 -6.79 -20.45 9.27
C ARG A 515 -8.10 -19.93 8.75
N SER A 516 -9.17 -20.23 9.48
CA SER A 516 -10.50 -19.69 9.20
C SER A 516 -10.97 -18.87 10.39
N TRP A 517 -11.76 -17.83 10.14
CA TRP A 517 -12.36 -17.06 11.21
C TRP A 517 -13.77 -16.58 10.88
N ILE A 518 -14.52 -16.30 11.93
CA ILE A 518 -15.90 -15.86 11.93
C ILE A 518 -16.08 -14.73 12.95
N GLU A 519 -16.87 -13.71 12.61
CA GLU A 519 -17.29 -12.69 13.56
C GLU A 519 -18.63 -13.08 14.19
N VAL A 520 -18.66 -13.24 15.52
CA VAL A 520 -19.88 -13.51 16.28
C VAL A 520 -19.93 -12.56 17.47
N LYS A 521 -21.06 -11.86 17.66
CA LYS A 521 -21.26 -10.90 18.77
C LYS A 521 -20.10 -9.89 18.89
N ARG A 522 -19.63 -9.36 17.76
CA ARG A 522 -18.50 -8.41 17.68
C ARG A 522 -17.16 -8.96 18.18
N ARG A 523 -16.97 -10.27 18.18
CA ARG A 523 -15.68 -10.91 18.45
C ARG A 523 -15.31 -11.80 17.28
N ILE A 524 -14.03 -11.76 16.90
CA ILE A 524 -13.51 -12.63 15.86
C ILE A 524 -13.01 -13.90 16.54
N HIS A 525 -13.52 -15.04 16.09
CA HIS A 525 -13.12 -16.37 16.53
C HIS A 525 -12.27 -17.02 15.44
N LEU A 526 -11.04 -17.41 15.78
CA LEU A 526 -10.05 -18.01 14.89
C LEU A 526 -10.03 -19.53 15.09
N PHE A 527 -9.88 -20.28 13.99
CA PHE A 527 -9.80 -21.73 13.98
C PHE A 527 -8.59 -22.20 13.17
N MET A 528 -7.85 -23.15 13.73
CA MET A 528 -6.77 -23.88 13.05
C MET A 528 -7.02 -25.39 13.14
N SER A 529 -6.59 -26.14 12.12
CA SER A 529 -6.80 -27.59 12.07
C SER A 529 -6.09 -28.40 13.16
N VAL A 530 -5.14 -27.79 13.87
CA VAL A 530 -4.37 -28.41 14.96
C VAL A 530 -4.61 -27.68 16.29
N ASP A 531 -5.73 -26.97 16.44
CA ASP A 531 -5.98 -26.19 17.66
C ASP A 531 -6.22 -27.10 18.86
N ASP A 532 -5.28 -27.13 19.80
CA ASP A 532 -5.45 -27.71 21.14
C ASP A 532 -6.04 -26.73 22.17
N PHE A 533 -6.25 -25.46 21.78
CA PHE A 533 -6.62 -24.37 22.69
C PHE A 533 -8.02 -23.75 22.43
N ASN A 534 -8.97 -24.51 21.91
CA ASN A 534 -10.36 -24.04 21.79
C ASN A 534 -11.24 -24.56 22.95
N PRO A 535 -11.79 -23.68 23.82
CA PRO A 535 -12.68 -24.09 24.92
C PRO A 535 -13.94 -24.86 24.47
N HIS A 536 -14.34 -24.71 23.21
CA HIS A 536 -15.49 -25.39 22.62
C HIS A 536 -15.09 -26.59 21.72
N LYS A 537 -13.82 -27.02 21.76
CA LYS A 537 -13.27 -28.07 20.88
C LYS A 537 -14.13 -29.34 20.90
N GLU A 538 -14.41 -29.88 22.07
CA GLU A 538 -15.18 -31.13 22.21
C GLU A 538 -16.58 -31.02 21.60
N GLN A 539 -17.31 -29.93 21.88
CA GLN A 539 -18.64 -29.69 21.33
C GLN A 539 -18.61 -29.53 19.81
N LEU A 540 -17.61 -28.82 19.27
CA LEU A 540 -17.45 -28.63 17.83
C LEU A 540 -17.12 -29.94 17.12
N HIS A 541 -16.20 -30.73 17.66
CA HIS A 541 -15.85 -32.04 17.08
C HIS A 541 -17.02 -33.02 17.16
N ALA A 542 -17.78 -33.04 18.27
CA ALA A 542 -18.97 -33.87 18.40
C ALA A 542 -20.04 -33.48 17.36
N LEU A 543 -20.32 -32.18 17.20
CA LEU A 543 -21.25 -31.71 16.17
C LEU A 543 -20.75 -32.06 14.76
N LEU A 544 -19.47 -31.83 14.47
CA LEU A 544 -18.89 -32.16 13.17
C LEU A 544 -18.97 -33.65 12.85
N TYR A 545 -18.72 -34.51 13.83
CA TYR A 545 -18.83 -35.96 13.66
C TYR A 545 -20.28 -36.38 13.37
N ASN A 546 -21.23 -35.84 14.12
CA ASN A 546 -22.66 -36.11 13.92
C ASN A 546 -23.12 -35.63 12.53
N LEU A 547 -22.77 -34.39 12.17
CA LEU A 547 -23.09 -33.82 10.86
C LEU A 547 -22.45 -34.63 9.73
N ALA A 548 -21.18 -35.00 9.85
CA ALA A 548 -20.50 -35.79 8.84
C ALA A 548 -21.14 -37.18 8.66
N THR A 549 -21.58 -37.82 9.75
CA THR A 549 -22.26 -39.12 9.71
C THR A 549 -23.60 -39.00 8.97
N GLU A 550 -24.44 -38.04 9.35
CA GLU A 550 -25.73 -37.81 8.69
C GLU A 550 -25.57 -37.39 7.22
N MET A 551 -24.53 -36.61 6.91
CA MET A 551 -24.23 -36.20 5.55
C MET A 551 -23.79 -37.38 4.67
N LYS A 552 -23.02 -38.33 5.21
CA LYS A 552 -22.64 -39.55 4.48
C LYS A 552 -23.86 -40.39 4.11
N GLU A 553 -24.85 -40.50 5.00
CA GLU A 553 -26.12 -41.16 4.69
C GLU A 553 -26.88 -40.49 3.54
N LYS A 554 -26.66 -39.19 3.33
CA LYS A 554 -27.24 -38.38 2.25
C LYS A 554 -26.34 -38.24 1.03
N GLY A 555 -25.27 -39.04 0.93
CA GLY A 555 -24.40 -39.12 -0.25
C GLY A 555 -23.17 -38.22 -0.25
N TYR A 556 -22.80 -37.61 0.89
CA TYR A 556 -21.52 -36.92 1.03
C TYR A 556 -20.36 -37.92 1.03
N VAL A 557 -19.40 -37.72 0.13
CA VAL A 557 -18.14 -38.47 0.10
C VAL A 557 -16.99 -37.50 0.41
N PRO A 558 -16.27 -37.68 1.53
CA PRO A 558 -15.11 -36.85 1.85
C PRO A 558 -14.04 -36.92 0.76
N GLN A 559 -13.53 -35.76 0.32
CA GLN A 559 -12.45 -35.71 -0.67
C GLN A 559 -11.10 -35.79 0.04
N THR A 560 -10.51 -36.99 0.12
CA THR A 560 -9.28 -37.28 0.86
C THR A 560 -7.98 -36.99 0.10
N SER A 561 -8.06 -36.71 -1.21
CA SER A 561 -6.91 -36.42 -2.10
C SER A 561 -6.05 -35.25 -1.64
N VAL A 562 -6.65 -34.29 -0.92
CA VAL A 562 -5.96 -33.13 -0.32
C VAL A 562 -4.99 -33.50 0.82
N VAL A 563 -5.11 -34.71 1.37
CA VAL A 563 -4.21 -35.24 2.39
C VAL A 563 -3.01 -35.88 1.69
N LEU A 564 -1.94 -35.12 1.56
CA LEU A 564 -0.71 -35.54 0.86
C LEU A 564 0.10 -36.62 1.62
N TYR A 565 -0.50 -37.37 2.53
CA TYR A 565 0.14 -38.43 3.31
C TYR A 565 -0.40 -39.79 2.91
N ASP A 566 0.52 -40.75 2.85
CA ASP A 566 0.24 -42.15 2.59
C ASP A 566 -0.29 -42.77 3.91
N LEU A 567 -1.59 -42.59 4.14
CA LEU A 567 -2.34 -43.03 5.32
C LEU A 567 -3.55 -43.86 4.89
N ALA A 568 -4.14 -44.60 5.82
CA ALA A 568 -5.44 -45.24 5.59
C ALA A 568 -6.52 -44.19 5.29
N GLU A 569 -7.52 -44.54 4.48
CA GLU A 569 -8.59 -43.60 4.10
C GLU A 569 -9.34 -43.04 5.32
N GLU A 570 -9.56 -43.87 6.34
CA GLU A 570 -10.18 -43.48 7.61
C GLU A 570 -9.41 -42.34 8.32
N ASP A 571 -8.08 -42.42 8.35
CA ASP A 571 -7.22 -41.37 8.92
C ASP A 571 -7.29 -40.08 8.09
N LYS A 572 -7.32 -40.21 6.76
CA LYS A 572 -7.45 -39.04 5.86
C LYS A 572 -8.80 -38.35 6.06
N GLU A 573 -9.89 -39.10 6.21
CA GLU A 573 -11.22 -38.55 6.49
C GLU A 573 -11.23 -37.75 7.80
N GLN A 574 -10.61 -38.27 8.87
CA GLN A 574 -10.52 -37.55 10.15
C GLN A 574 -9.73 -36.24 10.01
N ILE A 575 -8.62 -36.25 9.28
CA ILE A 575 -7.82 -35.04 9.02
C ILE A 575 -8.66 -33.99 8.29
N VAL A 576 -9.40 -34.40 7.26
CA VAL A 576 -10.23 -33.53 6.44
C VAL A 576 -11.45 -33.00 7.22
N LEU A 577 -11.99 -33.78 8.16
CA LEU A 577 -13.02 -33.32 9.10
C LEU A 577 -12.50 -32.20 10.02
N GLY A 578 -11.21 -32.23 10.36
CA GLY A 578 -10.53 -31.22 11.17
C GLY A 578 -10.14 -29.93 10.42
N HIS A 579 -10.57 -29.73 9.18
CA HIS A 579 -10.29 -28.49 8.46
C HIS A 579 -10.88 -27.26 9.19
N SER A 580 -10.08 -26.18 9.26
CA SER A 580 -10.45 -24.92 9.94
C SER A 580 -11.79 -24.34 9.48
N GLU A 581 -12.14 -24.51 8.21
CA GLU A 581 -13.37 -24.08 7.58
C GLU A 581 -14.57 -24.81 8.15
N LYS A 582 -14.48 -26.14 8.32
CA LYS A 582 -15.54 -26.95 8.91
C LYS A 582 -15.76 -26.58 10.37
N LEU A 583 -14.67 -26.37 11.13
CA LEU A 583 -14.73 -25.88 12.50
C LEU A 583 -15.46 -24.51 12.58
N ALA A 584 -15.12 -23.58 11.69
CA ALA A 584 -15.78 -22.28 11.61
C ALA A 584 -17.26 -22.38 11.23
N VAL A 585 -17.62 -23.26 10.28
CA VAL A 585 -19.02 -23.53 9.89
C VAL A 585 -19.80 -24.09 11.08
N ALA A 586 -19.29 -25.15 11.73
CA ALA A 586 -19.93 -25.75 12.89
C ALA A 586 -20.11 -24.73 14.03
N PHE A 587 -19.09 -23.91 14.30
CA PHE A 587 -19.18 -22.84 15.28
C PHE A 587 -20.27 -21.81 14.92
N GLY A 588 -20.36 -21.41 13.65
CA GLY A 588 -21.39 -20.50 13.17
C GLY A 588 -22.81 -21.07 13.28
N VAL A 589 -22.98 -22.36 13.00
CA VAL A 589 -24.28 -23.04 13.16
C VAL A 589 -24.74 -22.98 14.61
N ILE A 590 -23.83 -23.22 15.58
CA ILE A 590 -24.16 -23.19 17.02
C ILE A 590 -24.40 -21.76 17.52
N ASN A 591 -23.57 -20.80 17.13
CA ASN A 591 -23.46 -19.51 17.83
C ASN A 591 -24.14 -18.32 17.13
N CYS A 592 -24.50 -18.43 15.84
CA CYS A 592 -25.21 -17.38 15.11
C CYS A 592 -26.73 -17.50 15.29
N SER A 593 -27.43 -16.37 15.29
CA SER A 593 -28.90 -16.29 15.44
C SER A 593 -29.65 -16.92 14.28
N HIS A 594 -30.80 -17.55 14.52
CA HIS A 594 -31.61 -18.20 13.48
C HIS A 594 -31.96 -17.19 12.35
N GLY A 595 -31.81 -17.61 11.09
CA GLY A 595 -31.97 -16.77 9.90
C GLY A 595 -30.82 -15.80 9.56
N GLU A 596 -29.82 -15.61 10.42
CA GLU A 596 -28.66 -14.77 10.09
C GLU A 596 -27.65 -15.51 9.19
N PRO A 597 -27.17 -14.91 8.09
CA PRO A 597 -26.14 -15.51 7.25
C PRO A 597 -24.82 -15.69 8.01
N ILE A 598 -24.23 -16.88 7.93
CA ILE A 598 -22.94 -17.20 8.53
C ILE A 598 -21.83 -16.68 7.62
N ARG A 599 -20.90 -15.86 8.14
CA ARG A 599 -19.79 -15.27 7.35
C ARG A 599 -18.44 -15.78 7.82
N ILE A 600 -17.74 -16.50 6.96
CA ILE A 600 -16.45 -17.11 7.25
C ILE A 600 -15.43 -16.54 6.27
N THR A 601 -14.22 -16.24 6.76
CA THR A 601 -13.07 -15.97 5.91
C THR A 601 -12.00 -17.05 6.09
N LYS A 602 -11.33 -17.41 5.00
CA LYS A 602 -10.18 -18.31 4.94
C LYS A 602 -8.97 -17.57 4.34
N ASN A 603 -7.80 -17.76 4.95
CA ASN A 603 -6.53 -17.15 4.47
C ASN A 603 -5.86 -17.89 3.29
N LEU A 604 -6.43 -18.99 2.83
CA LEU A 604 -6.00 -19.81 1.70
C LEU A 604 -7.19 -20.04 0.76
N ARG A 605 -6.95 -20.62 -0.41
CA ARG A 605 -8.04 -21.10 -1.28
C ARG A 605 -8.84 -22.18 -0.54
N LEU A 606 -10.17 -22.16 -0.68
CA LEU A 606 -11.03 -23.20 -0.12
C LEU A 606 -10.65 -24.55 -0.75
N CYS A 607 -10.72 -25.66 -0.01
CA CYS A 607 -10.53 -26.99 -0.61
C CYS A 607 -11.86 -27.58 -1.08
N GLU A 608 -11.81 -28.52 -2.03
CA GLU A 608 -13.00 -29.13 -2.64
C GLU A 608 -13.90 -29.84 -1.61
N ASP A 609 -13.28 -30.49 -0.63
CA ASP A 609 -14.00 -31.12 0.46
C ASP A 609 -14.78 -30.10 1.30
N CYS A 610 -14.12 -29.02 1.74
CA CYS A 610 -14.77 -27.98 2.53
C CYS A 610 -15.86 -27.29 1.73
N HIS A 611 -15.66 -27.04 0.43
CA HIS A 611 -16.67 -26.48 -0.45
C HIS A 611 -17.92 -27.39 -0.53
N SER A 612 -17.72 -28.70 -0.75
CA SER A 612 -18.80 -29.68 -0.82
C SER A 612 -19.51 -29.87 0.52
N PHE A 613 -18.76 -29.87 1.61
CA PHE A 613 -19.29 -29.92 2.97
C PHE A 613 -20.18 -28.69 3.25
N THR A 614 -19.71 -27.48 2.94
CA THR A 614 -20.48 -26.25 3.17
C THR A 614 -21.75 -26.19 2.31
N LYS A 615 -21.72 -26.67 1.06
CA LYS A 615 -22.94 -26.84 0.23
C LYS A 615 -23.99 -27.63 1.01
N LEU A 616 -23.66 -28.83 1.46
CA LEU A 616 -24.60 -29.71 2.16
C LEU A 616 -25.08 -29.11 3.50
N ILE A 617 -24.20 -28.47 4.28
CA ILE A 617 -24.61 -27.80 5.51
C ILE A 617 -25.57 -26.64 5.23
N SER A 618 -25.38 -25.87 4.16
CA SER A 618 -26.32 -24.78 3.81
C SER A 618 -27.75 -25.29 3.58
N LYS A 619 -27.88 -26.49 3.00
CA LYS A 619 -29.16 -27.18 2.80
C LYS A 619 -29.72 -27.71 4.11
N PHE A 620 -28.89 -28.39 4.89
CA PHE A 620 -29.31 -29.05 6.13
C PHE A 620 -29.70 -28.05 7.23
N ALA A 621 -28.91 -26.98 7.40
CA ALA A 621 -29.16 -25.95 8.40
C ALA A 621 -30.15 -24.87 7.91
N GLU A 622 -30.67 -24.99 6.68
CA GLU A 622 -31.56 -24.01 6.03
C GLU A 622 -31.03 -22.58 6.16
N ARG A 623 -29.74 -22.41 5.89
CA ARG A 623 -29.01 -21.16 6.14
C ARG A 623 -28.09 -20.79 5.01
N GLU A 624 -28.06 -19.51 4.71
CA GLU A 624 -27.03 -18.92 3.85
C GLU A 624 -25.68 -18.92 4.58
N ILE A 625 -24.66 -19.45 3.91
CA ILE A 625 -23.28 -19.44 4.40
C ILE A 625 -22.41 -18.75 3.35
N LEU A 626 -21.74 -17.69 3.76
CA LEU A 626 -20.81 -16.92 2.94
C LEU A 626 -19.40 -17.30 3.36
N VAL A 627 -18.64 -17.92 2.46
CA VAL A 627 -17.22 -18.21 2.69
C VAL A 627 -16.39 -17.39 1.71
N ARG A 628 -15.53 -16.52 2.24
CA ARG A 628 -14.54 -15.79 1.45
C ARG A 628 -13.19 -16.49 1.56
N ASP A 629 -12.65 -16.90 0.43
CA ASP A 629 -11.26 -17.34 0.33
C ASP A 629 -10.35 -16.22 -0.22
N VAL A 630 -9.09 -16.52 -0.52
CA VAL A 630 -8.13 -15.54 -1.05
C VAL A 630 -8.50 -14.97 -2.43
N ASN A 631 -9.42 -15.61 -3.15
CA ASN A 631 -9.79 -15.25 -4.52
C ASN A 631 -11.20 -14.64 -4.59
N ARG A 632 -12.18 -15.25 -3.93
CA ARG A 632 -13.59 -14.91 -4.11
C ARG A 632 -14.46 -15.24 -2.89
N TYR A 633 -15.70 -14.79 -2.96
CA TYR A 633 -16.81 -15.30 -2.18
C TYR A 633 -17.45 -16.52 -2.84
N HIS A 634 -17.80 -17.45 -1.99
CA HIS A 634 -18.69 -18.58 -2.23
C HIS A 634 -19.96 -18.34 -1.42
N HIS A 635 -21.11 -18.27 -2.09
CA HIS A 635 -22.41 -18.08 -1.45
C HIS A 635 -23.11 -19.43 -1.48
N PHE A 636 -23.17 -20.08 -0.33
CA PHE A 636 -23.80 -21.38 -0.18
C PHE A 636 -25.23 -21.21 0.30
N GLN A 637 -26.17 -21.72 -0.48
CA GLN A 637 -27.59 -21.67 -0.15
C GLN A 637 -28.28 -22.90 -0.74
N ASN A 638 -29.11 -23.56 0.07
CA ASN A 638 -29.94 -24.70 -0.36
C ASN A 638 -29.17 -25.86 -1.02
N GLY A 639 -27.89 -26.04 -0.72
CA GLY A 639 -27.08 -27.12 -1.32
C GLY A 639 -26.27 -26.70 -2.54
N GLU A 640 -26.42 -25.45 -2.98
CA GLU A 640 -25.74 -24.90 -4.15
C GLU A 640 -24.73 -23.83 -3.73
N CYS A 641 -23.77 -23.55 -4.61
CA CYS A 641 -22.83 -22.45 -4.44
C CYS A 641 -22.92 -21.50 -5.63
N SER A 642 -22.86 -20.19 -5.40
CA SER A 642 -22.88 -19.18 -6.46
C SER A 642 -21.73 -19.27 -7.47
N CYS A 643 -20.69 -20.06 -7.21
CA CYS A 643 -19.63 -20.32 -8.19
C CYS A 643 -20.04 -21.35 -9.26
N GLY A 644 -21.12 -22.10 -9.08
CA GLY A 644 -21.52 -23.17 -10.02
C GLY A 644 -20.45 -24.26 -10.19
N ASP A 645 -19.64 -24.50 -9.15
CA ASP A 645 -18.44 -25.36 -9.17
C ASP A 645 -17.35 -24.92 -10.17
N TYR A 646 -17.42 -23.67 -10.66
CA TYR A 646 -16.39 -23.01 -11.45
C TYR A 646 -15.59 -22.03 -10.57
N TRP A 647 -14.49 -22.48 -9.96
CA TRP A 647 -13.72 -21.65 -9.02
C TRP A 647 -12.27 -22.03 -8.84
#